data_AF-A0A944VZV1-F1
#
_entry.id   AF-A0A944VZV1-F1
#
_cell.length_a   1.000
_cell.length_b   1.000
_cell.length_c   1.000
_cell.angle_alpha   90.00
_cell.angle_beta   90.00
_cell.angle_gamma   90.00
#
_symmetry.space_group_name_H-M   'P 1'
#
loop_
_entity.id
_entity.type
_entity.pdbx_description
1 polymer ?
#
loop_
_entity_poly.entity_id
_entity_poly.type
_entity_poly.pdbx_seq_one_letter_code
_entity_poly.pdbx_strand_id
1 'polypeptide(L)'
;MTLLSGPSRLTTGWNGEFAEDPSAVPVDIYLRGVRYPGEAVFTEFWNARWGVGPDEGAMFRIVFLGTSGPVSADDIDDDRIVVIAPSGEMSPELRPVAREAAALKETRAGYAISADPALSQLAHAIELREGELATKVADSMGRRWADGSVITRGDGPDLTALLPTLEHSGPDTWLEALGTWVIGRDAKSDLPQSTEPLTDELIADIFDLVAERNQEPPLQASAAAIALGLGGTASSQVSRFKIGLDTLLESVGESDGTARLTTAGTASGLAVRSLITTSLRMPLELGALYLVDYIRRRDAEAVLIPVIDAGFPERINRDTLPDMTWDPRLLQRLFVVRSATPGDWNAALPYLSAVYPAATRMSNVSDAPLSADVSADREEFAAGEFMEELRSQASRVSFTASVVTRVEQLIGIKSNWDLGRLSDVMGASSWSEFAELARDAYDNARGFRVALARERTARGLSMRSHDIEQTVAYLDAAEFGSEHRSLQLEARALRARFGADLINDSDGLWPALRNGFDQWRGDYRRTYISMHAARRAQDEERQQRMSRAIVQVAAIEGFGRIPELGPAQGRDLTQRYDELALRLEPCPFLEHDISLINHPSCENCGVSLSSPMERSDIDGYLFELESVLSSYNRRLSSVAVREALAGRHPDQLSKLLELRDAADLSALSEHLGADVIDFLREFLAASE
;
A
#
# COMPACT_ATOMS: atom_id res chain seq x y z
N MET A 1 11.87 44.42 -20.06
CA MET A 1 11.76 43.10 -20.72
C MET A 1 13.13 42.47 -20.72
N THR A 2 13.43 41.68 -19.68
CA THR A 2 14.69 40.95 -19.56
C THR A 2 14.52 39.65 -20.35
N LEU A 3 15.17 39.57 -21.51
CA LEU A 3 15.23 38.38 -22.35
C LEU A 3 16.03 37.30 -21.62
N LEU A 4 15.33 36.31 -21.06
CA LEU A 4 15.95 35.06 -20.64
C LEU A 4 16.36 34.28 -21.89
N SER A 5 17.59 33.79 -21.90
CA SER A 5 18.24 33.10 -23.01
C SER A 5 17.88 31.60 -23.05
N GLY A 6 17.38 31.11 -24.19
CA GLY A 6 17.22 29.68 -24.59
C GLY A 6 15.97 28.96 -24.03
N PRO A 7 15.22 28.17 -24.83
CA PRO A 7 15.72 27.15 -25.77
C PRO A 7 15.26 27.32 -27.24
N SER A 8 16.01 26.74 -28.18
CA SER A 8 15.75 26.62 -29.63
C SER A 8 15.25 27.89 -30.35
N ARG A 9 16.16 28.59 -31.05
CA ARG A 9 15.79 29.63 -32.02
C ARG A 9 14.69 29.09 -32.93
N LEU A 10 13.61 29.85 -33.10
CA LEU A 10 12.71 29.72 -34.26
C LEU A 10 13.61 29.64 -35.50
N THR A 11 13.62 28.50 -36.17
CA THR A 11 14.24 28.39 -37.49
C THR A 11 13.17 27.91 -38.44
N THR A 12 12.56 28.85 -39.15
CA THR A 12 11.73 28.54 -40.33
C THR A 12 12.46 27.72 -41.38
N GLY A 13 13.79 27.73 -41.34
CA GLY A 13 14.61 27.17 -42.40
C GLY A 13 14.34 27.86 -43.74
N TRP A 14 13.80 29.07 -43.74
CA TRP A 14 13.54 29.82 -44.96
C TRP A 14 14.85 30.06 -45.71
N ASN A 15 14.85 29.76 -47.01
CA ASN A 15 16.03 29.80 -47.88
C ASN A 15 16.06 31.05 -48.79
N GLY A 16 15.17 32.01 -48.56
CA GLY A 16 15.03 33.19 -49.40
C GLY A 16 14.07 33.01 -50.59
N GLU A 17 13.53 31.81 -50.81
CA GLU A 17 12.61 31.53 -51.91
C GLU A 17 11.14 31.51 -51.48
N PHE A 18 10.28 31.78 -52.46
CA PHE A 18 8.83 31.71 -52.35
C PHE A 18 8.36 30.71 -53.41
N ALA A 19 7.62 29.70 -52.98
CA ALA A 19 7.08 28.71 -53.91
C ALA A 19 5.71 29.17 -54.45
N GLU A 20 5.34 28.74 -55.66
CA GLU A 20 3.98 28.94 -56.16
C GLU A 20 2.96 28.08 -55.39
N ASP A 21 3.39 26.91 -54.93
CA ASP A 21 2.58 25.95 -54.17
C ASP A 21 3.41 25.37 -52.99
N PRO A 22 3.60 26.13 -51.90
CA PRO A 22 4.36 25.66 -50.74
C PRO A 22 3.55 24.71 -49.86
N SER A 23 4.25 23.91 -49.06
CA SER A 23 3.65 23.29 -47.86
C SER A 23 3.85 24.21 -46.65
N ALA A 24 2.96 24.13 -45.67
CA ALA A 24 3.15 24.83 -44.40
C ALA A 24 4.36 24.25 -43.64
N VAL A 25 5.17 25.13 -43.07
CA VAL A 25 6.34 24.77 -42.28
C VAL A 25 5.97 24.90 -40.80
N PRO A 26 6.12 23.84 -39.98
CA PRO A 26 5.84 23.92 -38.55
C PRO A 26 6.85 24.85 -37.86
N VAL A 27 6.35 25.72 -36.99
CA VAL A 27 7.15 26.67 -36.21
C VAL A 27 6.63 26.71 -34.78
N ASP A 28 7.52 26.80 -33.79
CA ASP A 28 7.16 26.87 -32.38
C ASP A 28 7.53 28.23 -31.79
N ILE A 29 6.59 28.88 -31.10
CA ILE A 29 6.85 30.09 -30.31
C ILE A 29 6.76 29.73 -28.83
N TYR A 30 7.71 30.23 -28.03
CA TYR A 30 7.71 30.03 -26.59
C TYR A 30 7.26 31.30 -25.87
N LEU A 31 6.10 31.25 -25.22
CA LEU A 31 5.56 32.36 -24.43
C LEU A 31 5.35 31.92 -22.99
N ARG A 32 5.88 32.69 -22.03
CA ARG A 32 5.73 32.44 -20.59
C ARG A 32 6.06 31.00 -20.16
N GLY A 33 7.06 30.39 -20.80
CA GLY A 33 7.51 29.02 -20.51
C GLY A 33 6.71 27.91 -21.21
N VAL A 34 5.75 28.26 -22.08
CA VAL A 34 4.88 27.32 -22.79
C VAL A 34 5.18 27.35 -24.29
N ARG A 35 5.23 26.17 -24.93
CA ARG A 35 5.39 26.00 -26.37
C ARG A 35 4.04 26.16 -27.09
N TYR A 36 3.98 27.03 -28.08
CA TYR A 36 2.84 27.24 -28.95
C TYR A 36 3.21 26.85 -30.39
N PRO A 37 2.75 25.68 -30.86
CA PRO A 37 2.95 25.27 -32.25
C PRO A 37 2.14 26.15 -33.19
N GLY A 38 2.70 26.47 -34.34
CA GLY A 38 2.06 27.20 -35.42
C GLY A 38 2.72 26.87 -36.75
N GLU A 39 2.34 27.63 -37.78
CA GLU A 39 2.76 27.36 -39.15
C GLU A 39 3.21 28.63 -39.86
N ALA A 40 4.25 28.49 -40.68
CA ALA A 40 4.72 29.51 -41.60
C ALA A 40 4.52 29.04 -43.04
N VAL A 41 4.01 29.91 -43.91
CA VAL A 41 3.84 29.64 -45.34
C VAL A 41 4.57 30.72 -46.13
N PHE A 42 5.46 30.32 -47.04
CA PHE A 42 6.21 31.23 -47.91
C PHE A 42 5.77 31.01 -49.37
N THR A 43 4.88 31.87 -49.85
CA THR A 43 4.22 31.72 -51.16
C THR A 43 4.43 32.95 -52.05
N GLU A 44 4.54 32.75 -53.37
CA GLU A 44 4.70 33.87 -54.30
C GLU A 44 3.40 34.69 -54.42
N PHE A 45 2.24 34.01 -54.35
CA PHE A 45 0.91 34.60 -54.48
C PHE A 45 -0.06 34.08 -53.41
N TRP A 46 -1.10 34.86 -53.13
CA TRP A 46 -2.19 34.47 -52.24
C TRP A 46 -3.06 33.37 -52.87
N ASN A 47 -3.50 32.43 -52.02
CA ASN A 47 -4.45 31.38 -52.37
C ASN A 47 -5.44 31.23 -51.22
N ALA A 48 -6.74 31.18 -51.52
CA ALA A 48 -7.81 31.09 -50.53
C ALA A 48 -7.68 29.89 -49.57
N ARG A 49 -7.02 28.80 -49.99
CA ARG A 49 -6.75 27.66 -49.08
C ARG A 49 -5.93 28.04 -47.84
N TRP A 50 -5.09 29.08 -47.95
CA TRP A 50 -4.29 29.60 -46.84
C TRP A 50 -5.07 30.50 -45.91
N GLY A 51 -6.26 30.95 -46.32
CA GLY A 51 -7.24 31.64 -45.49
C GLY A 51 -8.12 30.70 -44.66
N VAL A 52 -8.08 29.38 -44.93
CA VAL A 52 -8.73 28.35 -44.12
C VAL A 52 -7.87 28.04 -42.90
N GLY A 53 -8.51 27.67 -41.79
CA GLY A 53 -7.88 27.43 -40.49
C GLY A 53 -6.57 26.62 -40.56
N PRO A 54 -5.60 26.89 -39.64
CA PRO A 54 -4.37 26.11 -39.48
C PRO A 54 -4.61 24.60 -39.35
N ASP A 55 -3.58 23.79 -39.57
CA ASP A 55 -3.68 22.35 -39.42
C ASP A 55 -3.93 21.96 -37.95
N GLU A 56 -4.30 20.70 -37.73
CA GLU A 56 -4.76 20.22 -36.43
C GLU A 56 -3.67 20.36 -35.35
N GLY A 57 -3.88 21.30 -34.42
CA GLY A 57 -2.95 21.60 -33.34
C GLY A 57 -2.14 22.87 -33.51
N ALA A 58 -2.15 23.51 -34.69
CA ALA A 58 -1.49 24.80 -34.89
C ALA A 58 -2.34 25.96 -34.30
N MET A 59 -1.67 26.83 -33.54
CA MET A 59 -2.27 27.96 -32.83
C MET A 59 -2.33 29.22 -33.68
N PHE A 60 -1.48 29.31 -34.71
CA PHE A 60 -1.41 30.43 -35.64
C PHE A 60 -0.89 29.96 -36.99
N ARG A 61 -1.21 30.70 -38.05
CA ARG A 61 -0.60 30.56 -39.38
C ARG A 61 -0.20 31.92 -39.89
N ILE A 62 1.06 32.06 -40.29
CA ILE A 62 1.59 33.32 -40.83
C ILE A 62 2.04 33.07 -42.26
N VAL A 63 1.45 33.82 -43.19
CA VAL A 63 1.65 33.67 -44.62
C VAL A 63 2.46 34.85 -45.13
N PHE A 64 3.68 34.58 -45.58
CA PHE A 64 4.57 35.56 -46.21
C PHE A 64 4.39 35.51 -47.73
N LEU A 65 4.04 36.65 -48.32
CA LEU A 65 3.94 36.79 -49.77
C LEU A 65 5.25 37.32 -50.37
N GLY A 66 5.65 36.78 -51.53
CA GLY A 66 6.78 37.28 -52.32
C GLY A 66 6.43 38.51 -53.16
N THR A 67 5.17 38.60 -53.60
CA THR A 67 4.64 39.68 -54.45
C THR A 67 3.48 40.43 -53.79
N SER A 68 3.32 41.70 -54.16
CA SER A 68 2.18 42.52 -53.76
C SER A 68 0.95 42.14 -54.60
N GLY A 69 0.13 41.22 -54.10
CA GLY A 69 -1.17 40.86 -54.69
C GLY A 69 -2.34 41.39 -53.86
N PRO A 70 -3.54 41.58 -54.44
CA PRO A 70 -4.72 41.93 -53.65
C PRO A 70 -5.13 40.74 -52.79
N VAL A 71 -5.17 40.94 -51.47
CA VAL A 71 -5.72 40.00 -50.49
C VAL A 71 -6.80 40.74 -49.71
N SER A 72 -8.03 40.25 -49.74
CA SER A 72 -9.10 40.82 -48.91
C SER A 72 -9.04 40.22 -47.50
N ALA A 73 -9.35 41.02 -46.49
CA ALA A 73 -9.56 40.51 -45.14
C ALA A 73 -10.75 39.52 -45.07
N ASP A 74 -11.71 39.65 -46.00
CA ASP A 74 -12.85 38.74 -46.12
C ASP A 74 -12.47 37.36 -46.68
N ASP A 75 -11.28 37.23 -47.30
CA ASP A 75 -10.76 35.94 -47.80
C ASP A 75 -10.09 35.12 -46.68
N ILE A 76 -10.05 35.65 -45.45
CA ILE A 76 -9.44 35.01 -44.27
C ILE A 76 -10.55 34.50 -43.35
N ASP A 77 -10.75 33.19 -43.33
CA ASP A 77 -11.83 32.52 -42.58
C ASP A 77 -11.48 32.29 -41.10
N ASP A 78 -10.22 32.32 -40.70
CA ASP A 78 -9.80 32.07 -39.32
C ASP A 78 -8.97 33.24 -38.78
N ASP A 79 -9.29 33.71 -37.57
CA ASP A 79 -8.65 34.85 -36.93
C ASP A 79 -7.24 34.54 -36.38
N ARG A 80 -6.80 33.28 -36.47
CA ARG A 80 -5.43 32.82 -36.23
C ARG A 80 -4.47 33.07 -37.39
N ILE A 81 -4.97 33.55 -38.52
CA ILE A 81 -4.21 33.70 -39.75
C ILE A 81 -3.80 35.15 -39.94
N VAL A 82 -2.52 35.35 -40.21
CA VAL A 82 -1.95 36.66 -40.56
C VAL A 82 -1.25 36.55 -41.90
N VAL A 83 -1.56 37.47 -42.80
CA VAL A 83 -0.94 37.55 -44.13
C VAL A 83 -0.08 38.80 -44.20
N ILE A 84 1.15 38.64 -44.66
CA ILE A 84 2.12 39.73 -44.82
C ILE A 84 2.36 39.91 -46.31
N ALA A 85 1.82 41.01 -46.84
CA ALA A 85 2.01 41.40 -48.23
C ALA A 85 3.13 42.45 -48.32
N PRO A 86 4.19 42.22 -49.12
CA PRO A 86 5.28 43.19 -49.26
C PRO A 86 4.84 44.41 -50.07
N SER A 87 5.52 45.54 -49.88
CA SER A 87 5.43 46.69 -50.77
C SER A 87 6.15 46.41 -52.10
N GLY A 88 5.43 46.51 -53.22
CA GLY A 88 5.98 46.40 -54.57
C GLY A 88 6.55 45.01 -54.91
N GLU A 89 7.24 44.89 -56.05
CA GLU A 89 7.93 43.66 -56.46
C GLU A 89 9.37 43.56 -55.93
N MET A 90 9.87 42.33 -55.84
CA MET A 90 11.27 42.10 -55.48
C MET A 90 12.20 42.64 -56.56
N SER A 91 13.23 43.39 -56.15
CA SER A 91 14.22 43.94 -57.08
C SER A 91 14.79 42.83 -57.97
N PRO A 92 14.93 43.05 -59.28
CA PRO A 92 15.56 42.09 -60.20
C PRO A 92 16.96 41.66 -59.77
N GLU A 93 17.67 42.49 -59.01
CA GLU A 93 19.02 42.24 -58.49
C GLU A 93 19.03 41.30 -57.26
N LEU A 94 17.92 41.19 -56.53
CA LEU A 94 17.81 40.34 -55.34
C LEU A 94 17.43 38.89 -55.69
N ARG A 95 16.71 38.68 -56.82
CA ARG A 95 16.30 37.34 -57.29
C ARG A 95 17.49 36.37 -57.49
N PRO A 96 18.61 36.77 -58.13
CA PRO A 96 19.80 35.91 -58.24
C PRO A 96 20.42 35.59 -56.87
N VAL A 97 20.42 36.54 -55.94
CA VAL A 97 21.00 36.37 -54.59
C VAL A 97 20.20 35.36 -53.78
N ALA A 98 18.86 35.41 -53.85
CA ALA A 98 17.99 34.42 -53.21
C ALA A 98 18.21 33.00 -53.78
N ARG A 99 18.30 32.88 -55.11
CA ARG A 99 18.60 31.60 -55.77
C ARG A 99 19.99 31.04 -55.41
N GLU A 100 21.00 31.90 -55.30
CA GLU A 100 22.34 31.50 -54.86
C GLU A 100 22.32 30.99 -53.41
N ALA A 101 21.61 31.67 -52.51
CA ALA A 101 21.45 31.25 -51.12
C ALA A 101 20.78 29.86 -51.01
N ALA A 102 19.69 29.65 -51.75
CA ALA A 102 18.98 28.37 -51.80
C ALA A 102 19.86 27.23 -52.36
N ALA A 103 20.57 27.48 -53.45
CA ALA A 103 21.49 26.50 -54.06
C ALA A 103 22.65 26.13 -53.12
N LEU A 104 23.20 27.10 -52.38
CA LEU A 104 24.26 26.85 -51.40
C LEU A 104 23.76 26.00 -50.23
N LYS A 105 22.52 26.22 -49.78
CA LYS A 105 21.89 25.41 -48.74
C LYS A 105 21.70 23.95 -49.15
N GLU A 106 21.20 23.70 -50.37
CA GLU A 106 21.07 22.35 -50.93
C GLU A 106 22.45 21.68 -51.06
N THR A 107 23.44 22.44 -51.54
CA THR A 107 24.82 21.98 -51.65
C THR A 107 25.42 21.63 -50.28
N ARG A 108 25.16 22.43 -49.23
CA ARG A 108 25.61 22.17 -47.86
C ARG A 108 25.02 20.88 -47.29
N ALA A 109 23.72 20.64 -47.53
CA ALA A 109 23.05 19.41 -47.07
C ALA A 109 23.73 18.15 -47.63
N GLY A 110 24.24 18.19 -48.86
CA GLY A 110 25.00 17.11 -49.48
C GLY A 110 26.37 16.84 -48.83
N TYR A 111 27.00 17.84 -48.21
CA TYR A 111 28.30 17.71 -47.55
C TYR A 111 28.22 17.42 -46.04
N ALA A 112 27.07 17.69 -45.41
CA ALA A 112 26.87 17.54 -43.96
C ALA A 112 26.99 16.09 -43.44
N ILE A 113 26.96 15.08 -44.32
CA ILE A 113 27.00 13.64 -43.97
C ILE A 113 28.44 13.09 -43.97
N SER A 114 29.44 13.87 -44.40
CA SER A 114 30.81 13.39 -44.56
C SER A 114 31.67 13.56 -43.30
N ALA A 115 32.42 12.51 -42.94
CA ALA A 115 33.39 12.52 -41.84
C ALA A 115 34.79 13.05 -42.24
N ASP A 116 34.95 13.55 -43.47
CA ASP A 116 36.20 14.11 -43.98
C ASP A 116 36.44 15.56 -43.49
N PRO A 117 37.54 15.84 -42.77
CA PRO A 117 37.86 17.18 -42.29
C PRO A 117 37.91 18.27 -43.37
N ALA A 118 38.32 17.95 -44.60
CA ALA A 118 38.38 18.91 -45.70
C ALA A 118 36.98 19.28 -46.21
N LEU A 119 36.06 18.31 -46.24
CA LEU A 119 34.66 18.53 -46.59
C LEU A 119 33.90 19.27 -45.48
N SER A 120 34.28 19.10 -44.21
CA SER A 120 33.76 19.91 -43.10
C SER A 120 34.17 21.39 -43.21
N GLN A 121 35.41 21.69 -43.61
CA GLN A 121 35.86 23.07 -43.84
C GLN A 121 35.11 23.72 -45.01
N LEU A 122 34.87 22.97 -46.10
CA LEU A 122 34.06 23.43 -47.23
C LEU A 122 32.61 23.68 -46.82
N ALA A 123 31.99 22.76 -46.07
CA ALA A 123 30.64 22.92 -45.55
C ALA A 123 30.49 24.16 -44.67
N HIS A 124 31.50 24.47 -43.85
CA HIS A 124 31.52 25.68 -43.02
C HIS A 124 31.67 26.97 -43.86
N ALA A 125 32.51 26.95 -44.91
CA ALA A 125 32.62 28.10 -45.82
C ALA A 125 31.33 28.35 -46.62
N ILE A 126 30.65 27.27 -47.04
CA ILE A 126 29.34 27.34 -47.68
C ILE A 126 28.30 27.88 -46.70
N GLU A 127 28.31 27.43 -45.44
CA GLU A 127 27.41 27.93 -44.39
C GLU A 127 27.58 29.43 -44.14
N LEU A 128 28.83 29.93 -44.07
CA LEU A 128 29.09 31.35 -43.89
C LEU A 128 28.55 32.18 -45.06
N ARG A 129 28.77 31.71 -46.30
CA ARG A 129 28.27 32.39 -47.50
C ARG A 129 26.75 32.31 -47.63
N GLU A 130 26.16 31.16 -47.33
CA GLU A 130 24.70 30.96 -47.22
C GLU A 130 24.12 31.98 -46.24
N GLY A 131 24.71 32.10 -45.05
CA GLY A 131 24.30 33.06 -44.02
C GLY A 131 24.35 34.51 -44.50
N GLU A 132 25.46 34.94 -45.12
CA GLU A 132 25.59 36.31 -45.66
C GLU A 132 24.51 36.66 -46.70
N LEU A 133 24.21 35.73 -47.61
CA LEU A 133 23.22 35.97 -48.66
C LEU A 133 21.79 35.90 -48.10
N ALA A 134 21.52 34.96 -47.21
CA ALA A 134 20.23 34.85 -46.53
C ALA A 134 19.93 36.11 -45.71
N THR A 135 20.92 36.69 -45.00
CA THR A 135 20.75 37.95 -44.28
C THR A 135 20.44 39.11 -45.23
N LYS A 136 21.12 39.23 -46.38
CA LYS A 136 20.82 40.28 -47.37
C LYS A 136 19.40 40.17 -47.92
N VAL A 137 18.93 38.94 -48.19
CA VAL A 137 17.58 38.69 -48.67
C VAL A 137 16.56 39.01 -47.58
N ALA A 138 16.82 38.57 -46.35
CA ALA A 138 16.02 38.86 -45.17
C ALA A 138 15.88 40.37 -44.92
N ASP A 139 16.97 41.14 -44.90
CA ASP A 139 16.95 42.59 -44.67
C ASP A 139 16.22 43.36 -45.79
N SER A 140 16.27 42.87 -47.02
CA SER A 140 15.53 43.47 -48.12
C SER A 140 14.05 43.13 -48.06
N MET A 141 13.68 41.92 -47.65
CA MET A 141 12.29 41.51 -47.50
C MET A 141 11.65 42.11 -46.25
N GLY A 142 12.36 42.19 -45.13
CA GLY A 142 11.92 42.81 -43.87
C GLY A 142 11.46 44.25 -44.08
N ARG A 143 12.24 45.07 -44.79
CA ARG A 143 11.85 46.44 -45.19
C ARG A 143 10.58 46.45 -46.06
N ARG A 144 10.50 45.56 -47.06
CA ARG A 144 9.32 45.49 -47.92
C ARG A 144 8.07 45.04 -47.17
N TRP A 145 8.19 44.15 -46.18
CA TRP A 145 7.08 43.75 -45.33
C TRP A 145 6.66 44.87 -44.38
N ALA A 146 7.62 45.62 -43.83
CA ALA A 146 7.35 46.79 -42.98
C ALA A 146 6.64 47.91 -43.74
N ASP A 147 7.05 48.19 -44.98
CA ASP A 147 6.43 49.16 -45.88
C ASP A 147 5.14 48.64 -46.54
N GLY A 148 4.85 47.35 -46.37
CA GLY A 148 3.74 46.63 -46.98
C GLY A 148 2.47 46.67 -46.14
N SER A 149 1.68 45.59 -46.24
CA SER A 149 0.41 45.44 -45.51
C SER A 149 0.40 44.16 -44.70
N VAL A 150 0.02 44.26 -43.43
CA VAL A 150 -0.33 43.12 -42.58
C VAL A 150 -1.84 42.99 -42.55
N ILE A 151 -2.35 41.86 -43.03
CA ILE A 151 -3.77 41.62 -43.29
C ILE A 151 -4.26 40.51 -42.36
N THR A 152 -5.34 40.78 -41.64
CA THR A 152 -5.93 39.86 -40.66
C THR A 152 -7.45 39.93 -40.74
N ARG A 153 -8.13 38.88 -40.28
CA ARG A 153 -9.56 38.96 -40.01
C ARG A 153 -9.81 39.92 -38.84
N GLY A 154 -10.42 41.08 -39.06
CA GLY A 154 -10.64 42.13 -38.05
C GLY A 154 -9.44 43.05 -37.80
N ASP A 155 -9.35 43.69 -36.63
CA ASP A 155 -8.30 44.67 -36.30
C ASP A 155 -6.89 44.04 -36.29
N GLY A 156 -5.96 44.61 -37.05
CA GLY A 156 -4.58 44.14 -37.14
C GLY A 156 -3.70 44.53 -35.95
N PRO A 157 -2.48 43.98 -35.85
CA PRO A 157 -1.52 44.34 -34.81
C PRO A 157 -1.02 45.79 -34.94
N ASP A 158 -0.88 46.48 -33.82
CA ASP A 158 -0.08 47.71 -33.76
C ASP A 158 1.41 47.34 -33.68
N LEU A 159 2.08 47.36 -34.83
CA LEU A 159 3.50 47.05 -34.95
C LEU A 159 4.41 48.28 -34.82
N THR A 160 3.86 49.48 -34.59
CA THR A 160 4.61 50.75 -34.68
C THR A 160 5.90 50.76 -33.85
N ALA A 161 5.87 50.16 -32.65
CA ALA A 161 7.03 50.07 -31.76
C ALA A 161 8.07 49.01 -32.19
N LEU A 162 7.66 48.00 -32.96
CA LEU A 162 8.49 46.88 -33.41
C LEU A 162 9.05 47.07 -34.83
N LEU A 163 8.43 47.93 -35.64
CA LEU A 163 8.84 48.20 -37.03
C LEU A 163 10.35 48.45 -37.20
N PRO A 164 11.02 49.31 -36.39
CA PRO A 164 12.46 49.55 -36.57
C PRO A 164 13.33 48.29 -36.46
N THR A 165 12.89 47.33 -35.63
CA THR A 165 13.54 46.03 -35.47
C THR A 165 13.16 45.09 -36.62
N LEU A 166 11.88 45.03 -36.96
CA LEU A 166 11.33 44.13 -38.00
C LEU A 166 11.83 44.46 -39.41
N GLU A 167 12.08 45.74 -39.71
CA GLU A 167 12.63 46.20 -40.98
C GLU A 167 13.97 45.55 -41.32
N HIS A 168 14.80 45.34 -40.30
CA HIS A 168 16.18 44.81 -40.43
C HIS A 168 16.26 43.35 -39.94
N SER A 169 15.16 42.62 -40.05
CA SER A 169 15.04 41.25 -39.56
C SER A 169 14.45 40.32 -40.62
N GLY A 170 14.79 39.04 -40.50
CA GLY A 170 14.22 37.97 -41.31
C GLY A 170 12.85 37.49 -40.82
N PRO A 171 12.28 36.49 -41.51
CA PRO A 171 10.94 36.00 -41.21
C PRO A 171 10.78 35.43 -39.80
N ASP A 172 11.85 34.91 -39.18
CA ASP A 172 11.78 34.36 -37.82
C ASP A 172 11.36 35.42 -36.78
N THR A 173 11.85 36.65 -36.90
CA THR A 173 11.48 37.76 -35.99
C THR A 173 10.06 38.26 -36.25
N TRP A 174 9.65 38.27 -37.52
CA TRP A 174 8.27 38.58 -37.91
C TRP A 174 7.29 37.52 -37.37
N LEU A 175 7.66 36.25 -37.46
CA LEU A 175 6.90 35.13 -36.91
C LEU A 175 6.73 35.24 -35.41
N GLU A 176 7.82 35.49 -34.68
CA GLU A 176 7.76 35.66 -33.23
C GLU A 176 6.81 36.81 -32.86
N ALA A 177 6.94 37.97 -33.49
CA ALA A 177 6.12 39.14 -33.20
C ALA A 177 4.63 38.91 -33.50
N LEU A 178 4.32 38.42 -34.70
CA LEU A 178 2.94 38.23 -35.14
C LEU A 178 2.29 37.02 -34.48
N GLY A 179 3.01 35.92 -34.28
CA GLY A 179 2.47 34.75 -33.60
C GLY A 179 2.22 35.06 -32.12
N THR A 180 3.09 35.83 -31.47
CA THR A 180 2.83 36.36 -30.12
C THR A 180 1.57 37.20 -30.08
N TRP A 181 1.38 38.07 -31.07
CA TRP A 181 0.18 38.87 -31.17
C TRP A 181 -1.08 38.02 -31.38
N VAL A 182 -1.07 37.04 -32.30
CA VAL A 182 -2.21 36.14 -32.56
C VAL A 182 -2.61 35.41 -31.28
N ILE A 183 -1.63 34.84 -30.57
CA ILE A 183 -1.87 34.10 -29.31
C ILE A 183 -2.43 35.05 -28.23
N GLY A 184 -1.97 36.30 -28.20
CA GLY A 184 -2.38 37.31 -27.22
C GLY A 184 -3.63 38.13 -27.57
N ARG A 185 -4.14 38.05 -28.79
CA ARG A 185 -5.14 38.98 -29.37
C ARG A 185 -6.45 39.06 -28.58
N ASP A 186 -6.95 37.91 -28.13
CA ASP A 186 -8.20 37.81 -27.34
C ASP A 186 -7.93 37.59 -25.84
N ALA A 187 -6.67 37.61 -25.43
CA ALA A 187 -6.25 37.41 -24.05
C ALA A 187 -6.50 38.68 -23.22
N LYS A 188 -7.79 38.99 -22.97
CA LYS A 188 -8.19 39.90 -21.88
C LYS A 188 -7.79 39.36 -20.49
N SER A 189 -7.28 38.13 -20.38
CA SER A 189 -6.74 37.52 -19.16
C SER A 189 -5.74 36.38 -19.43
N ASP A 190 -4.68 36.38 -18.61
CA ASP A 190 -3.61 35.39 -18.33
C ASP A 190 -3.49 34.14 -19.22
N LEU A 191 -2.64 34.19 -20.26
CA LEU A 191 -2.11 32.99 -20.93
C LEU A 191 -1.50 31.99 -19.92
N PRO A 192 -1.58 30.67 -20.17
CA PRO A 192 -0.87 29.67 -19.38
C PRO A 192 0.58 30.06 -19.16
N GLN A 193 1.03 29.94 -17.92
CA GLN A 193 2.38 30.30 -17.52
C GLN A 193 2.99 29.13 -16.75
N SER A 194 4.24 28.83 -17.07
CA SER A 194 5.06 27.89 -16.34
C SER A 194 6.29 28.61 -15.79
N THR A 195 6.79 28.15 -14.65
CA THR A 195 8.04 28.63 -14.05
C THR A 195 9.27 28.11 -14.79
N GLU A 196 9.14 27.00 -15.51
CA GLU A 196 10.19 26.34 -16.29
C GLU A 196 9.66 25.95 -17.68
N PRO A 197 10.53 25.78 -18.71
CA PRO A 197 10.09 25.31 -20.02
C PRO A 197 9.41 23.95 -19.93
N LEU A 198 8.18 23.85 -20.44
CA LEU A 198 7.44 22.59 -20.50
C LEU A 198 8.00 21.69 -21.60
N THR A 199 8.94 20.81 -21.25
CA THR A 199 9.38 19.73 -22.14
C THR A 199 8.37 18.58 -22.16
N ASP A 200 8.47 17.70 -23.15
CA ASP A 200 7.57 16.54 -23.24
C ASP A 200 7.68 15.62 -22.01
N GLU A 201 8.89 15.47 -21.43
CA GLU A 201 9.08 14.72 -20.19
C GLU A 201 8.38 15.40 -19.00
N LEU A 202 8.53 16.73 -18.86
CA LEU A 202 7.89 17.47 -17.77
C LEU A 202 6.36 17.44 -17.89
N ILE A 203 5.82 17.48 -19.11
CA ILE A 203 4.38 17.32 -19.35
C ILE A 203 3.91 15.92 -18.93
N ALA A 204 4.67 14.87 -19.22
CA ALA A 204 4.37 13.51 -18.78
C ALA A 204 4.38 13.40 -17.25
N ASP A 205 5.36 14.02 -16.58
CA ASP A 205 5.42 14.04 -15.12
C ASP A 205 4.25 14.82 -14.48
N ILE A 206 3.84 15.93 -15.11
CA ILE A 206 2.64 16.68 -14.69
C ILE A 206 1.39 15.83 -14.89
N PHE A 207 1.28 15.10 -15.99
CA PHE A 207 0.18 14.15 -16.21
C PHE A 207 0.13 13.10 -15.10
N ASP A 208 1.27 12.47 -14.76
CA ASP A 208 1.33 11.47 -13.69
C ASP A 208 0.93 12.06 -12.32
N LEU A 209 1.24 13.33 -12.07
CA LEU A 209 0.80 14.05 -10.88
C LEU A 209 -0.73 14.25 -10.88
N VAL A 210 -1.29 14.76 -11.98
CA VAL A 210 -2.74 15.01 -12.10
C VAL A 210 -3.53 13.70 -12.08
N ALA A 211 -2.98 12.61 -12.63
CA ALA A 211 -3.57 11.28 -12.66
C ALA A 211 -3.33 10.46 -11.37
N GLU A 212 -2.70 11.04 -10.34
CA GLU A 212 -2.42 10.40 -9.04
C GLU A 212 -1.59 9.09 -9.17
N ARG A 213 -0.67 9.07 -10.14
CA ARG A 213 0.19 7.93 -10.43
C ARG A 213 1.43 7.88 -9.54
N ASN A 214 1.97 9.03 -9.20
CA ASN A 214 3.16 9.17 -8.36
C ASN A 214 2.78 9.52 -6.91
N GLN A 215 3.23 8.71 -5.95
CA GLN A 215 3.07 8.99 -4.51
C GLN A 215 3.97 10.14 -4.05
N GLU A 216 5.14 10.29 -4.68
CA GLU A 216 6.08 11.39 -4.49
C GLU A 216 6.40 12.01 -5.86
N PRO A 217 5.61 13.00 -6.32
CA PRO A 217 5.87 13.63 -7.60
C PRO A 217 7.16 14.47 -7.56
N PRO A 218 7.88 14.59 -8.69
CA PRO A 218 9.01 15.51 -8.81
C PRO A 218 8.61 16.94 -8.40
N LEU A 219 9.50 17.63 -7.67
CA LEU A 219 9.25 19.00 -7.22
C LEU A 219 9.01 19.97 -8.40
N GLN A 220 9.72 19.75 -9.52
CA GLN A 220 9.56 20.53 -10.75
C GLN A 220 8.16 20.36 -11.35
N ALA A 221 7.69 19.12 -11.49
CA ALA A 221 6.35 18.81 -11.98
C ALA A 221 5.26 19.42 -11.07
N SER A 222 5.47 19.36 -9.75
CA SER A 222 4.55 19.97 -8.77
C SER A 222 4.47 21.49 -8.92
N ALA A 223 5.63 22.17 -9.04
CA ALA A 223 5.68 23.62 -9.24
C ALA A 223 5.03 24.05 -10.57
N ALA A 224 5.32 23.32 -11.66
CA ALA A 224 4.74 23.58 -12.96
C ALA A 224 3.22 23.33 -12.99
N ALA A 225 2.74 22.25 -12.36
CA ALA A 225 1.31 21.98 -12.23
C ALA A 225 0.58 23.12 -11.50
N ILE A 226 1.13 23.59 -10.38
CA ILE A 226 0.59 24.74 -9.61
C ILE A 226 0.57 26.01 -10.47
N ALA A 227 1.65 26.31 -11.20
CA ALA A 227 1.73 27.48 -12.08
C ALA A 227 0.66 27.42 -13.19
N LEU A 228 0.37 26.23 -13.69
CA LEU A 228 -0.68 25.98 -14.68
C LEU A 228 -2.09 25.92 -14.07
N GLY A 229 -2.24 25.99 -12.74
CA GLY A 229 -3.53 25.88 -12.06
C GLY A 229 -4.05 24.45 -11.87
N LEU A 230 -3.25 23.45 -12.22
CA LEU A 230 -3.55 22.03 -12.08
C LEU A 230 -3.26 21.59 -10.63
N GLY A 231 -4.04 20.64 -10.09
CA GLY A 231 -3.82 20.15 -8.71
C GLY A 231 -4.54 20.92 -7.59
N GLY A 232 -5.61 21.67 -7.89
CA GLY A 232 -6.53 22.22 -6.87
C GLY A 232 -6.49 23.75 -6.69
N THR A 233 -5.51 24.44 -7.28
CA THR A 233 -5.44 25.90 -7.26
C THR A 233 -6.43 26.53 -8.24
N ALA A 234 -7.16 27.57 -7.83
CA ALA A 234 -8.07 28.28 -8.73
C ALA A 234 -7.27 29.08 -9.77
N SER A 235 -7.32 28.66 -11.03
CA SER A 235 -6.81 29.40 -12.18
C SER A 235 -7.95 29.89 -13.06
N SER A 236 -7.80 31.10 -13.61
CA SER A 236 -8.74 31.66 -14.58
C SER A 236 -8.83 30.78 -15.83
N GLN A 237 -7.72 30.16 -16.25
CA GLN A 237 -7.67 29.27 -17.40
C GLN A 237 -8.43 27.96 -17.16
N VAL A 238 -8.23 27.33 -15.99
CA VAL A 238 -8.97 26.11 -15.62
C VAL A 238 -10.47 26.41 -15.55
N SER A 239 -10.84 27.58 -15.01
CA SER A 239 -12.24 28.02 -14.95
C SER A 239 -12.84 28.25 -16.34
N ARG A 240 -12.09 28.88 -17.27
CA ARG A 240 -12.54 29.09 -18.66
C ARG A 240 -12.68 27.79 -19.41
N PHE A 241 -11.72 26.88 -19.29
CA PHE A 241 -11.79 25.55 -19.87
C PHE A 241 -13.03 24.81 -19.39
N LYS A 242 -13.23 24.80 -18.07
CA LYS A 242 -14.39 24.18 -17.43
C LYS A 242 -15.70 24.77 -17.94
N ILE A 243 -15.87 26.09 -17.90
CA ILE A 243 -17.10 26.75 -18.37
C ILE A 243 -17.34 26.44 -19.85
N GLY A 244 -16.30 26.46 -20.67
CA GLY A 244 -16.40 26.14 -22.10
C GLY A 244 -16.85 24.69 -22.34
N LEU A 245 -16.28 23.73 -21.61
CA LEU A 245 -16.63 22.32 -21.74
C LEU A 245 -18.02 22.01 -21.17
N ASP A 246 -18.38 22.60 -20.01
CA ASP A 246 -19.73 22.54 -19.44
C ASP A 246 -20.75 23.06 -20.48
N THR A 247 -20.48 24.21 -21.11
CA THR A 247 -21.33 24.79 -22.16
C THR A 247 -21.46 23.86 -23.37
N LEU A 248 -20.38 23.21 -23.80
CA LEU A 248 -20.43 22.22 -24.89
C LEU A 248 -21.30 21.02 -24.52
N LEU A 249 -21.18 20.50 -23.29
CA LEU A 249 -21.96 19.36 -22.81
C LEU A 249 -23.45 19.72 -22.61
N GLU A 250 -23.77 20.96 -22.26
CA GLU A 250 -25.14 21.47 -22.11
C GLU A 250 -25.78 21.85 -23.46
N SER A 251 -24.98 22.11 -24.48
CA SER A 251 -25.48 22.48 -25.82
C SER A 251 -26.19 21.31 -26.51
N VAL A 252 -27.33 21.60 -27.14
CA VAL A 252 -28.02 20.69 -28.06
C VAL A 252 -27.83 21.24 -29.47
N GLY A 253 -26.95 20.61 -30.25
CA GLY A 253 -26.70 21.02 -31.64
C GLY A 253 -27.73 20.44 -32.60
N GLU A 254 -28.31 21.27 -33.49
CA GLU A 254 -28.96 20.80 -34.72
C GLU A 254 -27.88 20.41 -35.76
N SER A 255 -28.15 19.31 -36.47
CA SER A 255 -27.23 18.72 -37.45
C SER A 255 -27.08 19.58 -38.70
N ASP A 256 -26.00 20.36 -38.77
CA ASP A 256 -25.64 21.15 -39.97
C ASP A 256 -24.73 20.37 -40.95
N GLY A 257 -24.75 19.03 -40.93
CA GLY A 257 -24.02 18.19 -41.89
C GLY A 257 -22.49 18.22 -41.77
N THR A 258 -21.94 19.02 -40.86
CA THR A 258 -20.55 18.92 -40.38
C THR A 258 -20.57 18.23 -39.02
N ALA A 259 -19.58 17.38 -38.73
CA ALA A 259 -19.54 16.42 -37.60
C ALA A 259 -19.48 17.04 -36.18
N ARG A 260 -20.15 18.17 -35.94
CA ARG A 260 -20.38 18.80 -34.64
C ARG A 260 -21.67 18.22 -34.02
N LEU A 261 -21.61 16.96 -33.63
CA LEU A 261 -22.68 16.34 -32.84
C LEU A 261 -22.42 16.67 -31.36
N THR A 262 -23.24 17.55 -30.78
CA THR A 262 -23.46 17.61 -29.33
C THR A 262 -24.91 17.21 -29.06
N THR A 263 -25.10 16.05 -28.46
CA THR A 263 -26.36 15.70 -27.78
C THR A 263 -26.22 16.07 -26.32
N ALA A 264 -27.30 16.47 -25.65
CA ALA A 264 -27.24 16.86 -24.23
C ALA A 264 -26.45 15.83 -23.39
N GLY A 265 -25.40 16.29 -22.71
CA GLY A 265 -24.49 15.46 -21.92
C GLY A 265 -23.33 14.83 -22.72
N THR A 266 -23.13 15.18 -23.99
CA THR A 266 -22.11 14.59 -24.88
C THR A 266 -21.52 15.65 -25.83
N ALA A 267 -20.18 15.73 -25.91
CA ALA A 267 -19.45 16.63 -26.79
C ALA A 267 -18.45 15.87 -27.67
N SER A 268 -18.52 16.04 -28.99
CA SER A 268 -17.58 15.37 -29.91
C SER A 268 -16.13 15.83 -29.70
N GLY A 269 -15.17 14.94 -29.94
CA GLY A 269 -13.74 15.25 -29.81
C GLY A 269 -13.30 16.43 -30.70
N LEU A 270 -13.91 16.56 -31.88
CA LEU A 270 -13.70 17.72 -32.77
C LEU A 270 -14.15 19.04 -32.12
N ALA A 271 -15.32 19.05 -31.46
CA ALA A 271 -15.81 20.23 -30.75
C ALA A 271 -14.92 20.59 -29.56
N VAL A 272 -14.45 19.59 -28.81
CA VAL A 272 -13.51 19.80 -27.69
C VAL A 272 -12.18 20.36 -28.18
N ARG A 273 -11.60 19.81 -29.25
CA ARG A 273 -10.37 20.34 -29.88
C ARG A 273 -10.56 21.76 -30.40
N SER A 274 -11.71 22.06 -31.03
CA SER A 274 -12.05 23.41 -31.50
C SER A 274 -12.20 24.41 -30.34
N LEU A 275 -12.77 24.00 -29.20
CA LEU A 275 -12.82 24.83 -28.00
C LEU A 275 -11.41 25.17 -27.52
N ILE A 276 -10.54 24.17 -27.41
CA ILE A 276 -9.16 24.33 -26.92
C ILE A 276 -8.33 25.24 -27.83
N THR A 277 -8.34 24.96 -29.13
CA THR A 277 -7.48 25.66 -30.11
C THR A 277 -8.03 27.02 -30.52
N THR A 278 -9.34 27.13 -30.74
CA THR A 278 -9.95 28.37 -31.26
C THR A 278 -10.43 29.28 -30.15
N SER A 279 -11.13 28.76 -29.13
CA SER A 279 -11.74 29.62 -28.09
C SER A 279 -10.82 29.89 -26.90
N LEU A 280 -9.99 28.91 -26.53
CA LEU A 280 -9.07 29.00 -25.39
C LEU A 280 -7.63 29.33 -25.79
N ARG A 281 -7.28 29.24 -27.08
CA ARG A 281 -5.93 29.50 -27.63
C ARG A 281 -4.84 28.75 -26.87
N MET A 282 -5.09 27.48 -26.58
CA MET A 282 -4.21 26.64 -25.76
C MET A 282 -3.61 25.50 -26.59
N PRO A 283 -2.31 25.20 -26.43
CA PRO A 283 -1.69 24.01 -27.00
C PRO A 283 -2.46 22.73 -26.65
N LEU A 284 -2.51 21.76 -27.57
CA LEU A 284 -3.28 20.53 -27.38
C LEU A 284 -2.81 19.74 -26.17
N GLU A 285 -1.50 19.72 -25.91
CA GLU A 285 -0.90 19.02 -24.79
C GLU A 285 -1.39 19.60 -23.45
N LEU A 286 -1.47 20.92 -23.36
CA LEU A 286 -2.06 21.59 -22.19
C LEU A 286 -3.57 21.36 -22.11
N GLY A 287 -4.27 21.43 -23.23
CA GLY A 287 -5.71 21.11 -23.29
C GLY A 287 -6.01 19.68 -22.82
N ALA A 288 -5.13 18.72 -23.09
CA ALA A 288 -5.24 17.35 -22.62
C ALA A 288 -5.08 17.27 -21.10
N LEU A 289 -4.09 17.94 -20.51
CA LEU A 289 -3.92 18.00 -19.05
C LEU A 289 -5.16 18.61 -18.35
N TYR A 290 -5.74 19.64 -18.95
CA TYR A 290 -6.94 20.30 -18.42
C TYR A 290 -8.18 19.40 -18.56
N LEU A 291 -8.29 18.65 -19.66
CA LEU A 291 -9.33 17.65 -19.84
C LEU A 291 -9.20 16.53 -18.79
N VAL A 292 -7.98 16.07 -18.51
CA VAL A 292 -7.70 15.05 -17.49
C VAL A 292 -8.06 15.56 -16.09
N ASP A 293 -7.66 16.78 -15.73
CA ASP A 293 -8.06 17.39 -14.45
C ASP A 293 -9.58 17.59 -14.36
N TYR A 294 -10.24 17.93 -15.48
CA TYR A 294 -11.69 18.01 -15.54
C TYR A 294 -12.36 16.65 -15.30
N ILE A 295 -11.95 15.59 -16.01
CA ILE A 295 -12.45 14.21 -15.86
C ILE A 295 -12.24 13.67 -14.44
N ARG A 296 -11.14 14.05 -13.79
CA ARG A 296 -10.87 13.64 -12.42
C ARG A 296 -11.81 14.33 -11.42
N ARG A 297 -12.10 15.62 -11.62
CA ARG A 297 -12.88 16.45 -10.68
C ARG A 297 -14.39 16.41 -10.93
N ARG A 298 -14.80 16.15 -12.16
CA ARG A 298 -16.18 16.04 -12.61
C ARG A 298 -16.33 14.63 -13.13
N ASP A 299 -17.30 13.89 -12.61
CA ASP A 299 -17.59 12.53 -13.02
C ASP A 299 -17.99 12.51 -14.51
N ALA A 300 -16.98 12.47 -15.36
CA ALA A 300 -17.04 12.61 -16.81
C ALA A 300 -16.15 11.53 -17.42
N GLU A 301 -16.43 11.19 -18.67
CA GLU A 301 -15.76 10.11 -19.39
C GLU A 301 -15.33 10.62 -20.76
N ALA A 302 -14.06 10.42 -21.09
CA ALA A 302 -13.55 10.60 -22.44
C ALA A 302 -13.38 9.24 -23.11
N VAL A 303 -13.90 9.11 -24.33
CA VAL A 303 -13.77 7.91 -25.14
C VAL A 303 -12.76 8.22 -26.25
N LEU A 304 -11.73 7.38 -26.36
CA LEU A 304 -10.68 7.50 -27.36
C LEU A 304 -10.84 6.44 -28.45
N ILE A 305 -10.40 6.79 -29.65
CA ILE A 305 -10.18 5.88 -30.76
C ILE A 305 -8.96 4.99 -30.43
N PRO A 306 -9.07 3.66 -30.54
CA PRO A 306 -7.98 2.74 -30.23
C PRO A 306 -6.80 2.87 -31.20
N VAL A 307 -5.57 2.62 -30.71
CA VAL A 307 -4.31 2.67 -31.49
C VAL A 307 -4.11 1.41 -32.36
N ILE A 308 -4.79 0.31 -32.03
CA ILE A 308 -4.65 -1.00 -32.67
C ILE A 308 -6.07 -1.53 -32.98
N ASP A 309 -6.23 -2.35 -34.02
CA ASP A 309 -7.42 -3.17 -34.35
C ASP A 309 -7.83 -4.19 -33.25
N ALA A 310 -7.53 -3.91 -31.98
CA ALA A 310 -7.98 -4.67 -30.81
C ALA A 310 -9.47 -4.46 -30.48
N GLY A 311 -10.20 -3.65 -31.26
CA GLY A 311 -11.65 -3.71 -31.37
C GLY A 311 -12.47 -2.88 -30.39
N PHE A 312 -11.89 -2.11 -29.46
CA PHE A 312 -12.68 -1.35 -28.46
C PHE A 312 -12.15 0.06 -28.17
N PRO A 313 -13.03 1.05 -27.89
CA PRO A 313 -12.63 2.39 -27.49
C PRO A 313 -11.91 2.39 -26.13
N GLU A 314 -10.81 3.12 -26.02
CA GLU A 314 -10.13 3.33 -24.73
C GLU A 314 -10.88 4.41 -23.95
N ARG A 315 -11.41 4.07 -22.76
CA ARG A 315 -12.23 4.96 -21.93
C ARG A 315 -11.41 5.53 -20.77
N ILE A 316 -11.38 6.84 -20.68
CA ILE A 316 -10.70 7.60 -19.63
C ILE A 316 -11.76 8.19 -18.71
N ASN A 317 -11.75 7.76 -17.45
CA ASN A 317 -12.57 8.31 -16.37
C ASN A 317 -11.72 8.39 -15.08
N ARG A 318 -12.29 8.90 -13.99
CA ARG A 318 -11.60 9.00 -12.68
C ARG A 318 -10.98 7.67 -12.23
N ASP A 319 -11.61 6.55 -12.55
CA ASP A 319 -11.20 5.22 -12.09
C ASP A 319 -10.10 4.58 -12.96
N THR A 320 -10.04 4.89 -14.26
CA THR A 320 -9.03 4.38 -15.21
C THR A 320 -7.80 5.29 -15.36
N LEU A 321 -7.95 6.58 -15.05
CA LEU A 321 -6.87 7.57 -15.14
C LEU A 321 -5.56 7.14 -14.44
N PRO A 322 -5.57 6.57 -13.22
CA PRO A 322 -4.34 6.17 -12.55
C PRO A 322 -3.57 5.04 -13.24
N ASP A 323 -4.17 4.30 -14.18
CA ASP A 323 -3.47 3.23 -14.90
C ASP A 323 -2.94 3.69 -16.28
N MET A 324 -3.41 4.82 -16.79
CA MET A 324 -3.03 5.37 -18.10
C MET A 324 -1.61 5.98 -18.09
N THR A 325 -0.91 5.90 -19.22
CA THR A 325 0.34 6.65 -19.47
C THR A 325 0.10 7.86 -20.33
N TRP A 326 0.92 8.91 -20.17
CA TRP A 326 0.83 10.10 -21.03
C TRP A 326 0.93 9.74 -22.52
N ASP A 327 -0.03 10.24 -23.30
CA ASP A 327 -0.06 10.15 -24.76
C ASP A 327 -0.19 11.57 -25.34
N PRO A 328 0.83 12.11 -26.04
CA PRO A 328 0.74 13.45 -26.63
C PRO A 328 -0.36 13.56 -27.70
N ARG A 329 -0.87 12.43 -28.22
CA ARG A 329 -1.96 12.36 -29.19
C ARG A 329 -3.34 12.15 -28.55
N LEU A 330 -3.46 12.23 -27.22
CA LEU A 330 -4.70 12.00 -26.48
C LEU A 330 -5.89 12.75 -27.10
N LEU A 331 -5.75 14.05 -27.36
CA LEU A 331 -6.84 14.84 -27.95
C LEU A 331 -7.13 14.50 -29.41
N GLN A 332 -6.12 14.10 -30.20
CA GLN A 332 -6.32 13.68 -31.59
C GLN A 332 -7.13 12.38 -31.64
N ARG A 333 -6.88 11.48 -30.69
CA ARG A 333 -7.62 10.24 -30.52
C ARG A 333 -8.97 10.42 -29.84
N LEU A 334 -9.26 11.60 -29.28
CA LEU A 334 -10.53 11.84 -28.60
C LEU A 334 -11.70 11.71 -29.58
N PHE A 335 -12.58 10.75 -29.31
CA PHE A 335 -13.81 10.55 -30.05
C PHE A 335 -14.93 11.39 -29.45
N VAL A 336 -15.16 11.28 -28.14
CA VAL A 336 -16.23 11.99 -27.44
C VAL A 336 -15.92 12.18 -25.96
N VAL A 337 -16.43 13.27 -25.37
CA VAL A 337 -16.50 13.49 -23.92
C VAL A 337 -17.96 13.47 -23.52
N ARG A 338 -18.30 12.76 -22.44
CA ARG A 338 -19.67 12.70 -21.92
C ARG A 338 -19.67 12.78 -20.40
N SER A 339 -20.82 13.15 -19.83
CA SER A 339 -21.03 12.98 -18.38
C SER A 339 -21.01 11.50 -18.04
N ALA A 340 -20.32 11.12 -16.95
CA ALA A 340 -20.36 9.74 -16.48
C ALA A 340 -21.79 9.42 -16.02
N THR A 341 -22.28 8.25 -16.40
CA THR A 341 -23.59 7.77 -15.96
C THR A 341 -23.40 6.94 -14.70
N PRO A 342 -23.94 7.34 -13.53
CA PRO A 342 -23.94 6.51 -12.35
C PRO A 342 -24.65 5.17 -12.66
N GLY A 343 -24.00 4.05 -12.31
CA GLY A 343 -24.53 2.72 -12.59
C GLY A 343 -24.30 2.21 -14.03
N ASP A 344 -23.32 2.73 -14.78
CA ASP A 344 -22.80 2.03 -15.98
C ASP A 344 -21.83 0.91 -15.56
N TRP A 345 -22.11 -0.32 -16.00
CA TRP A 345 -21.26 -1.49 -15.77
C TRP A 345 -19.83 -1.24 -16.25
N ASN A 346 -19.69 -0.58 -17.41
CA ASN A 346 -18.38 -0.32 -18.01
C ASN A 346 -17.56 0.70 -17.20
N ALA A 347 -18.22 1.68 -16.57
CA ALA A 347 -17.56 2.62 -15.68
C ALA A 347 -17.04 1.93 -14.40
N ALA A 348 -17.72 0.89 -13.93
CA ALA A 348 -17.33 0.13 -12.74
C ALA A 348 -16.26 -0.96 -13.00
N LEU A 349 -15.98 -1.31 -14.26
CA LEU A 349 -15.05 -2.40 -14.64
C LEU A 349 -13.70 -2.39 -13.91
N PRO A 350 -13.05 -1.24 -13.64
CA PRO A 350 -11.78 -1.23 -12.90
C PRO A 350 -11.89 -1.84 -11.49
N TYR A 351 -13.01 -1.64 -10.80
CA TYR A 351 -13.28 -2.27 -9.50
C TYR A 351 -13.76 -3.72 -9.66
N LEU A 352 -14.70 -3.94 -10.60
CA LEU A 352 -15.28 -5.27 -10.82
C LEU A 352 -14.20 -6.29 -11.20
N SER A 353 -13.30 -5.92 -12.11
CA SER A 353 -12.20 -6.78 -12.58
C SER A 353 -11.16 -7.10 -11.49
N ALA A 354 -11.03 -6.24 -10.47
CA ALA A 354 -10.16 -6.51 -9.32
C ALA A 354 -10.68 -7.66 -8.44
N VAL A 355 -12.00 -7.86 -8.41
CA VAL A 355 -12.66 -8.98 -7.71
C VAL A 355 -12.85 -10.18 -8.65
N TYR A 356 -13.37 -9.93 -9.86
CA TYR A 356 -13.70 -10.93 -10.86
C TYR A 356 -13.06 -10.57 -12.22
N PRO A 357 -11.83 -11.03 -12.51
CA PRO A 357 -11.11 -10.69 -13.74
C PRO A 357 -11.82 -11.05 -15.05
N ALA A 358 -12.80 -11.96 -15.01
CA ALA A 358 -13.61 -12.31 -16.18
C ALA A 358 -14.64 -11.23 -16.54
N ALA A 359 -14.93 -10.26 -15.67
CA ALA A 359 -15.81 -9.11 -15.96
C ALA A 359 -15.36 -8.33 -17.22
N THR A 360 -14.04 -8.23 -17.46
CA THR A 360 -13.48 -7.54 -18.64
C THR A 360 -13.78 -8.28 -19.94
N ARG A 361 -13.85 -9.63 -19.93
CA ARG A 361 -14.12 -10.41 -21.15
C ARG A 361 -15.55 -10.24 -21.67
N MET A 362 -16.47 -9.81 -20.82
CA MET A 362 -17.88 -9.67 -21.14
C MET A 362 -18.25 -8.27 -21.66
N SER A 363 -17.48 -7.24 -21.28
CA SER A 363 -17.57 -5.89 -21.86
C SER A 363 -17.10 -5.85 -23.32
N ASN A 364 -16.11 -6.68 -23.68
CA ASN A 364 -15.57 -6.85 -25.03
C ASN A 364 -16.58 -7.41 -26.07
N VAL A 365 -17.88 -7.48 -25.77
CA VAL A 365 -18.92 -7.94 -26.71
C VAL A 365 -20.10 -6.96 -26.77
N SER A 366 -20.21 -6.02 -25.82
CA SER A 366 -21.34 -5.07 -25.69
C SER A 366 -21.30 -3.91 -26.68
N ASP A 367 -20.13 -3.56 -27.21
CA ASP A 367 -19.96 -2.48 -28.21
C ASP A 367 -20.09 -2.98 -29.67
N ALA A 368 -20.35 -4.28 -29.88
CA ALA A 368 -20.83 -4.78 -31.18
C ALA A 368 -22.29 -4.33 -31.37
N PRO A 369 -22.77 -4.05 -32.60
CA PRO A 369 -24.16 -3.65 -32.85
C PRO A 369 -25.11 -4.84 -32.63
N LEU A 370 -25.31 -5.21 -31.38
CA LEU A 370 -26.29 -6.16 -30.90
C LEU A 370 -27.55 -5.37 -30.50
N SER A 371 -28.71 -6.00 -30.63
CA SER A 371 -29.96 -5.42 -30.14
C SER A 371 -29.87 -5.20 -28.63
N ALA A 372 -30.41 -4.07 -28.14
CA ALA A 372 -30.40 -3.67 -26.72
C ALA A 372 -30.87 -4.77 -25.75
N ASP A 373 -31.76 -5.65 -26.20
CA ASP A 373 -32.28 -6.78 -25.41
C ASP A 373 -31.19 -7.84 -25.12
N VAL A 374 -30.25 -8.08 -26.05
CA VAL A 374 -29.18 -9.11 -25.91
C VAL A 374 -28.02 -8.61 -25.04
N SER A 375 -27.77 -7.30 -25.02
CA SER A 375 -26.80 -6.68 -24.10
C SER A 375 -27.31 -6.69 -22.65
N ALA A 376 -28.59 -6.41 -22.43
CA ALA A 376 -29.19 -6.38 -21.10
C ALA A 376 -29.18 -7.77 -20.42
N ASP A 377 -29.59 -8.83 -21.14
CA ASP A 377 -29.59 -10.21 -20.63
C ASP A 377 -28.16 -10.69 -20.24
N ARG A 378 -27.15 -10.21 -20.95
CA ARG A 378 -25.73 -10.57 -20.69
C ARG A 378 -25.13 -9.80 -19.52
N GLU A 379 -25.47 -8.51 -19.38
CA GLU A 379 -25.09 -7.72 -18.21
C GLU A 379 -25.72 -8.29 -16.94
N GLU A 380 -26.98 -8.73 -17.00
CA GLU A 380 -27.65 -9.38 -15.87
C GLU A 380 -26.97 -10.70 -15.47
N PHE A 381 -26.57 -11.52 -16.46
CA PHE A 381 -25.80 -12.74 -16.20
C PHE A 381 -24.41 -12.43 -15.59
N ALA A 382 -23.70 -11.45 -16.14
CA ALA A 382 -22.38 -11.02 -15.63
C ALA A 382 -22.47 -10.48 -14.20
N ALA A 383 -23.49 -9.67 -13.93
CA ALA A 383 -23.79 -9.16 -12.60
C ALA A 383 -24.09 -10.31 -11.62
N GLY A 384 -24.81 -11.33 -12.05
CA GLY A 384 -25.06 -12.54 -11.25
C GLY A 384 -23.78 -13.27 -10.84
N GLU A 385 -22.91 -13.60 -11.81
CA GLU A 385 -21.62 -14.26 -11.52
C GLU A 385 -20.71 -13.39 -10.65
N PHE A 386 -20.64 -12.09 -10.94
CA PHE A 386 -19.88 -11.14 -10.14
C PHE A 386 -20.38 -11.12 -8.69
N MET A 387 -21.69 -11.07 -8.46
CA MET A 387 -22.26 -11.03 -7.11
C MET A 387 -22.05 -12.34 -6.34
N GLU A 388 -21.92 -13.48 -7.02
CA GLU A 388 -21.52 -14.73 -6.38
C GLU A 388 -20.06 -14.71 -5.93
N GLU A 389 -19.15 -14.25 -6.79
CA GLU A 389 -17.74 -14.08 -6.43
C GLU A 389 -17.56 -13.02 -5.33
N LEU A 390 -18.30 -11.91 -5.40
CA LEU A 390 -18.28 -10.86 -4.37
C LEU A 390 -18.67 -11.44 -3.01
N ARG A 391 -19.76 -12.20 -2.91
CA ARG A 391 -20.21 -12.84 -1.66
C ARG A 391 -19.18 -13.83 -1.11
N SER A 392 -18.54 -14.62 -2.00
CA SER A 392 -17.45 -15.54 -1.65
C SER A 392 -16.26 -14.79 -1.04
N GLN A 393 -15.83 -13.71 -1.68
CA GLN A 393 -14.72 -12.88 -1.22
C GLN A 393 -15.08 -12.09 0.04
N ALA A 394 -16.30 -11.56 0.16
CA ALA A 394 -16.79 -10.85 1.34
C ALA A 394 -16.77 -11.73 2.59
N SER A 395 -17.22 -12.98 2.47
CA SER A 395 -17.17 -13.96 3.56
C SER A 395 -15.73 -14.21 4.03
N ARG A 396 -14.78 -14.27 3.08
CA ARG A 396 -13.36 -14.45 3.37
C ARG A 396 -12.75 -13.22 4.04
N VAL A 397 -13.01 -12.02 3.52
CA VAL A 397 -12.53 -10.75 4.09
C VAL A 397 -13.06 -10.58 5.52
N SER A 398 -14.35 -10.83 5.73
CA SER A 398 -14.98 -10.77 7.06
C SER A 398 -14.35 -11.76 8.04
N PHE A 399 -14.09 -13.00 7.60
CA PHE A 399 -13.37 -13.99 8.40
C PHE A 399 -11.95 -13.50 8.73
N THR A 400 -11.16 -13.07 7.74
CA THR A 400 -9.81 -12.52 7.94
C THR A 400 -9.83 -11.37 8.94
N ALA A 401 -10.74 -10.40 8.79
CA ALA A 401 -10.88 -9.26 9.69
C ALA A 401 -11.17 -9.68 11.14
N SER A 402 -12.07 -10.66 11.34
CA SER A 402 -12.40 -11.17 12.67
C SER A 402 -11.21 -11.85 13.37
N VAL A 403 -10.41 -12.61 12.60
CA VAL A 403 -9.23 -13.31 13.11
C VAL A 403 -8.12 -12.32 13.44
N VAL A 404 -7.85 -11.36 12.55
CA VAL A 404 -6.86 -10.31 12.79
C VAL A 404 -7.24 -9.52 14.06
N THR A 405 -8.50 -9.13 14.22
CA THR A 405 -8.98 -8.41 15.42
C THR A 405 -8.73 -9.21 16.71
N ARG A 406 -8.91 -10.53 16.68
CA ARG A 406 -8.62 -11.40 17.84
C ARG A 406 -7.12 -11.44 18.16
N VAL A 407 -6.28 -11.57 17.13
CA VAL A 407 -4.81 -11.57 17.30
C VAL A 407 -4.33 -10.20 17.80
N GLU A 408 -4.90 -9.10 17.32
CA GLU A 408 -4.61 -7.74 17.81
C GLU A 408 -4.94 -7.58 19.30
N GLN A 409 -6.08 -8.13 19.76
CA GLN A 409 -6.47 -8.12 21.17
C GLN A 409 -5.52 -8.94 22.04
N LEU A 410 -5.13 -10.13 21.56
CA LEU A 410 -4.20 -11.03 22.24
C LEU A 410 -2.79 -10.42 22.38
N ILE A 411 -2.33 -9.71 21.34
CA ILE A 411 -1.02 -9.06 21.33
C ILE A 411 -1.06 -7.69 22.02
N GLY A 412 -2.20 -7.00 21.99
CA GLY A 412 -2.38 -5.64 22.51
C GLY A 412 -1.94 -4.54 21.54
N ILE A 413 -1.86 -4.83 20.24
CA ILE A 413 -1.37 -3.91 19.19
C ILE A 413 -2.33 -3.94 18.01
N LYS A 414 -2.67 -2.76 17.46
CA LYS A 414 -3.51 -2.64 16.26
C LYS A 414 -2.67 -2.70 14.98
N SER A 415 -3.23 -3.31 13.95
CA SER A 415 -2.66 -3.32 12.61
C SER A 415 -2.95 -2.05 11.82
N ASN A 416 -2.31 -1.93 10.66
CA ASN A 416 -2.55 -0.87 9.67
C ASN A 416 -3.40 -1.34 8.47
N TRP A 417 -4.00 -2.53 8.53
CA TRP A 417 -4.65 -3.17 7.39
C TRP A 417 -6.01 -2.53 7.00
N ASP A 418 -6.70 -1.88 7.95
CA ASP A 418 -8.07 -1.30 7.80
C ASP A 418 -9.08 -2.26 7.13
N LEU A 419 -9.08 -3.53 7.55
CA LEU A 419 -9.94 -4.57 6.95
C LEU A 419 -11.44 -4.35 7.18
N GLY A 420 -11.83 -3.54 8.18
CA GLY A 420 -13.22 -3.18 8.43
C GLY A 420 -13.82 -2.45 7.24
N ARG A 421 -13.13 -1.42 6.75
CA ARG A 421 -13.52 -0.66 5.55
C ARG A 421 -13.68 -1.57 4.32
N LEU A 422 -12.75 -2.51 4.13
CA LEU A 422 -12.84 -3.47 3.02
C LEU A 422 -14.02 -4.43 3.19
N SER A 423 -14.28 -4.90 4.40
CA SER A 423 -15.42 -5.78 4.69
C SER A 423 -16.76 -5.09 4.38
N ASP A 424 -16.88 -3.80 4.68
CA ASP A 424 -18.10 -3.03 4.41
C ASP A 424 -18.35 -2.90 2.89
N VAL A 425 -17.32 -2.54 2.12
CA VAL A 425 -17.41 -2.44 0.65
C VAL A 425 -17.75 -3.78 0.02
N MET A 426 -17.10 -4.86 0.45
CA MET A 426 -17.35 -6.20 -0.09
C MET A 426 -18.73 -6.74 0.29
N GLY A 427 -19.35 -6.20 1.35
CA GLY A 427 -20.69 -6.56 1.82
C GLY A 427 -21.85 -5.94 1.03
N ALA A 428 -21.58 -5.23 -0.05
CA ALA A 428 -22.60 -4.60 -0.89
C ALA A 428 -23.65 -5.60 -1.41
N SER A 429 -24.89 -5.14 -1.57
CA SER A 429 -26.03 -5.95 -1.99
C SER A 429 -26.19 -6.05 -3.51
N SER A 430 -25.53 -5.15 -4.25
CA SER A 430 -25.52 -5.10 -5.72
C SER A 430 -24.15 -4.66 -6.26
N TRP A 431 -23.88 -4.92 -7.54
CA TRP A 431 -22.62 -4.53 -8.16
C TRP A 431 -22.47 -3.00 -8.28
N SER A 432 -23.58 -2.27 -8.45
CA SER A 432 -23.58 -0.81 -8.54
C SER A 432 -23.31 -0.18 -7.18
N GLU A 433 -23.96 -0.68 -6.13
CA GLU A 433 -23.66 -0.30 -4.74
C GLU A 433 -22.20 -0.62 -4.38
N PHE A 434 -21.70 -1.80 -4.77
CA PHE A 434 -20.29 -2.15 -4.59
C PHE A 434 -19.35 -1.12 -5.22
N ALA A 435 -19.61 -0.75 -6.48
CA ALA A 435 -18.76 0.19 -7.20
C ALA A 435 -18.80 1.60 -6.57
N GLU A 436 -19.96 2.05 -6.13
CA GLU A 436 -20.13 3.32 -5.39
C GLU A 436 -19.38 3.29 -4.05
N LEU A 437 -19.60 2.26 -3.23
CA LEU A 437 -18.91 2.09 -1.95
C LEU A 437 -17.39 1.97 -2.11
N ALA A 438 -16.92 1.24 -3.12
CA ALA A 438 -15.50 1.10 -3.40
C ALA A 438 -14.87 2.44 -3.82
N ARG A 439 -15.58 3.21 -4.65
CA ARG A 439 -15.15 4.55 -5.08
C ARG A 439 -15.10 5.52 -3.90
N ASP A 440 -16.10 5.52 -3.04
CA ASP A 440 -16.16 6.42 -1.87
C ASP A 440 -15.12 6.05 -0.80
N ALA A 441 -14.85 4.75 -0.61
CA ALA A 441 -13.95 4.26 0.43
C ALA A 441 -12.46 4.38 0.07
N TYR A 442 -12.12 4.30 -1.23
CA TYR A 442 -10.74 4.17 -1.73
C TYR A 442 -10.34 5.18 -2.81
N ASP A 443 -11.20 6.15 -3.11
CA ASP A 443 -11.05 7.22 -4.11
C ASP A 443 -10.98 6.78 -5.58
N ASN A 444 -10.27 5.68 -5.87
CA ASN A 444 -10.07 5.10 -7.20
C ASN A 444 -9.80 3.57 -7.14
N ALA A 445 -9.85 2.91 -8.29
CA ALA A 445 -9.66 1.45 -8.40
C ALA A 445 -8.24 0.96 -8.02
N ARG A 446 -7.23 1.84 -8.09
CA ARG A 446 -5.87 1.51 -7.63
C ARG A 446 -5.82 1.41 -6.10
N GLY A 447 -6.44 2.36 -5.40
CA GLY A 447 -6.58 2.34 -3.94
C GLY A 447 -7.27 1.05 -3.46
N PHE A 448 -8.34 0.66 -4.13
CA PHE A 448 -9.04 -0.60 -3.84
C PHE A 448 -8.16 -1.84 -4.07
N ARG A 449 -7.42 -1.90 -5.19
CA ARG A 449 -6.46 -3.00 -5.45
C ARG A 449 -5.38 -3.10 -4.38
N VAL A 450 -4.88 -1.98 -3.86
CA VAL A 450 -3.92 -1.96 -2.74
C VAL A 450 -4.54 -2.53 -1.47
N ALA A 451 -5.81 -2.20 -1.17
CA ALA A 451 -6.54 -2.77 -0.04
C ALA A 451 -6.74 -4.29 -0.17
N LEU A 452 -7.09 -4.78 -1.38
CA LEU A 452 -7.16 -6.22 -1.64
C LEU A 452 -5.81 -6.91 -1.50
N ALA A 453 -4.72 -6.30 -1.96
CA ALA A 453 -3.37 -6.85 -1.78
C ALA A 453 -3.00 -6.94 -0.30
N ARG A 454 -3.37 -5.93 0.48
CA ARG A 454 -3.21 -5.90 1.94
C ARG A 454 -4.01 -7.01 2.63
N GLU A 455 -5.26 -7.25 2.23
CA GLU A 455 -6.05 -8.38 2.75
C GLU A 455 -5.38 -9.72 2.49
N ARG A 456 -4.80 -9.92 1.30
CA ARG A 456 -4.10 -11.17 0.96
C ARG A 456 -2.91 -11.42 1.88
N THR A 457 -2.17 -10.40 2.27
CA THR A 457 -1.08 -10.52 3.23
C THR A 457 -1.61 -10.78 4.66
N ALA A 458 -2.66 -10.07 5.08
CA ALA A 458 -3.32 -10.32 6.37
C ALA A 458 -3.91 -11.74 6.47
N ARG A 459 -4.28 -12.35 5.35
CA ARG A 459 -4.73 -13.74 5.30
C ARG A 459 -3.64 -14.74 5.71
N GLY A 460 -2.37 -14.43 5.45
CA GLY A 460 -1.23 -15.21 5.96
C GLY A 460 -1.25 -15.34 7.48
N LEU A 461 -1.58 -14.25 8.18
CA LEU A 461 -1.75 -14.21 9.63
C LEU A 461 -2.96 -15.05 10.06
N SER A 462 -4.08 -14.94 9.35
CA SER A 462 -5.30 -15.72 9.64
C SER A 462 -5.06 -17.23 9.58
N MET A 463 -4.29 -17.72 8.61
CA MET A 463 -3.95 -19.15 8.52
C MET A 463 -3.10 -19.66 9.69
N ARG A 464 -2.36 -18.77 10.37
CA ARG A 464 -1.44 -19.10 11.47
C ARG A 464 -1.98 -18.69 12.84
N SER A 465 -3.18 -18.11 12.91
CA SER A 465 -3.70 -17.46 14.11
C SER A 465 -3.80 -18.43 15.28
N HIS A 466 -4.24 -19.66 15.02
CA HIS A 466 -4.36 -20.69 16.04
C HIS A 466 -3.02 -21.01 16.70
N ASP A 467 -1.95 -21.18 15.90
CA ASP A 467 -0.62 -21.48 16.44
C ASP A 467 -0.03 -20.29 17.21
N ILE A 468 -0.32 -19.06 16.76
CA ILE A 468 0.07 -17.82 17.43
C ILE A 468 -0.65 -17.71 18.79
N GLU A 469 -1.96 -17.87 18.80
CA GLU A 469 -2.80 -17.84 20.01
C GLU A 469 -2.32 -18.89 21.01
N GLN A 470 -2.09 -20.13 20.56
CA GLN A 470 -1.60 -21.20 21.41
C GLN A 470 -0.21 -20.89 21.99
N THR A 471 0.69 -20.33 21.18
CA THR A 471 2.05 -19.98 21.61
C THR A 471 2.05 -18.88 22.67
N VAL A 472 1.26 -17.83 22.46
CA VAL A 472 1.10 -16.74 23.42
C VAL A 472 0.44 -17.24 24.71
N ALA A 473 -0.62 -18.02 24.61
CA ALA A 473 -1.28 -18.61 25.77
C ALA A 473 -0.32 -19.50 26.59
N TYR A 474 0.55 -20.27 25.91
CA TYR A 474 1.56 -21.09 26.59
C TYR A 474 2.59 -20.24 27.34
N LEU A 475 3.11 -19.19 26.69
CA LEU A 475 4.08 -18.28 27.30
C LEU A 475 3.49 -17.53 28.49
N ASP A 476 2.24 -17.07 28.38
CA ASP A 476 1.54 -16.31 29.41
C ASP A 476 1.10 -17.21 30.59
N ALA A 477 0.83 -18.49 30.35
CA ALA A 477 0.49 -19.48 31.38
C ALA A 477 1.71 -20.10 32.08
N ALA A 478 2.92 -19.95 31.53
CA ALA A 478 4.12 -20.51 32.14
C ALA A 478 4.51 -19.72 33.40
N GLU A 479 4.53 -20.41 34.54
CA GLU A 479 4.93 -19.82 35.81
C GLU A 479 6.35 -20.22 36.18
N PHE A 480 7.07 -19.33 36.88
CA PHE A 480 8.48 -19.52 37.19
C PHE A 480 8.77 -19.24 38.66
N GLY A 481 9.57 -20.12 39.28
CA GLY A 481 10.18 -19.87 40.59
C GLY A 481 11.42 -19.00 40.47
N SER A 482 11.93 -18.56 41.63
CA SER A 482 13.14 -17.71 41.70
C SER A 482 14.39 -18.36 41.08
N GLU A 483 14.45 -19.69 41.07
CA GLU A 483 15.57 -20.49 40.56
C GLU A 483 15.62 -20.54 39.02
N HIS A 484 14.53 -20.20 38.34
CA HIS A 484 14.39 -20.33 36.88
C HIS A 484 14.30 -18.97 36.17
N ARG A 485 14.98 -17.95 36.73
CA ARG A 485 14.93 -16.57 36.23
C ARG A 485 15.41 -16.42 34.78
N SER A 486 16.38 -17.22 34.33
CA SER A 486 16.85 -17.21 32.93
C SER A 486 15.73 -17.55 31.96
N LEU A 487 15.04 -18.68 32.16
CA LEU A 487 13.91 -19.12 31.35
C LEU A 487 12.75 -18.10 31.36
N GLN A 488 12.52 -17.44 32.51
CA GLN A 488 11.53 -16.37 32.61
C GLN A 488 11.91 -15.16 31.76
N LEU A 489 13.18 -14.75 31.76
CA LEU A 489 13.66 -13.61 30.96
C LEU A 489 13.58 -13.92 29.46
N GLU A 490 13.94 -15.15 29.05
CA GLU A 490 13.81 -15.61 27.67
C GLU A 490 12.34 -15.66 27.22
N ALA A 491 11.43 -16.18 28.05
CA ALA A 491 10.00 -16.19 27.77
C ALA A 491 9.46 -14.76 27.59
N ARG A 492 9.84 -13.83 28.47
CA ARG A 492 9.46 -12.41 28.36
C ARG A 492 10.05 -11.75 27.11
N ALA A 493 11.30 -12.05 26.76
CA ALA A 493 11.94 -11.52 25.56
C ALA A 493 11.26 -12.05 24.29
N LEU A 494 10.92 -13.34 24.24
CA LEU A 494 10.13 -13.93 23.16
C LEU A 494 8.75 -13.28 23.08
N ARG A 495 8.04 -13.17 24.20
CA ARG A 495 6.70 -12.56 24.28
C ARG A 495 6.71 -11.09 23.84
N ALA A 496 7.75 -10.34 24.16
CA ALA A 496 7.92 -8.93 23.75
C ALA A 496 8.13 -8.76 22.23
N ARG A 497 8.59 -9.81 21.53
CA ARG A 497 8.73 -9.79 20.06
C ARG A 497 7.41 -10.04 19.31
N PHE A 498 6.34 -10.45 20.01
CA PHE A 498 4.99 -10.44 19.47
C PHE A 498 4.53 -8.98 19.41
N GLY A 499 4.91 -8.30 18.34
CA GLY A 499 4.76 -6.87 18.13
C GLY A 499 3.96 -6.53 16.88
N ALA A 500 3.94 -5.24 16.50
CA ALA A 500 3.32 -4.77 15.26
C ALA A 500 3.90 -5.47 14.02
N ASP A 501 5.20 -5.78 14.03
CA ASP A 501 5.88 -6.41 12.90
C ASP A 501 5.32 -7.80 12.59
N LEU A 502 4.98 -8.60 13.61
CA LEU A 502 4.35 -9.91 13.40
C LEU A 502 2.97 -9.78 12.74
N ILE A 503 2.21 -8.75 13.12
CA ILE A 503 0.85 -8.52 12.61
C ILE A 503 0.90 -8.01 11.17
N ASN A 504 1.94 -7.23 10.81
CA ASN A 504 2.09 -6.60 9.50
C ASN A 504 2.92 -7.46 8.50
N ASP A 505 3.79 -8.34 8.99
CA ASP A 505 4.60 -9.29 8.18
C ASP A 505 4.68 -10.67 8.86
N SER A 506 3.53 -11.33 8.95
CA SER A 506 3.44 -12.65 9.57
C SER A 506 4.19 -13.73 8.79
N ASP A 507 4.32 -13.58 7.47
CA ASP A 507 4.88 -14.62 6.62
C ASP A 507 6.38 -14.79 6.85
N GLY A 508 7.13 -13.68 6.96
CA GLY A 508 8.57 -13.70 7.21
C GLY A 508 8.95 -13.93 8.68
N LEU A 509 8.22 -13.32 9.63
CA LEU A 509 8.65 -13.28 11.04
C LEU A 509 8.17 -14.47 11.87
N TRP A 510 6.99 -15.01 11.57
CA TRP A 510 6.43 -16.11 12.35
C TRP A 510 7.31 -17.36 12.43
N PRO A 511 7.93 -17.87 11.33
CA PRO A 511 8.76 -19.08 11.41
C PRO A 511 9.95 -18.91 12.38
N ALA A 512 10.58 -17.74 12.40
CA ALA A 512 11.68 -17.44 13.31
C ALA A 512 11.22 -17.36 14.78
N LEU A 513 10.06 -16.73 15.03
CA LEU A 513 9.47 -16.70 16.37
C LEU A 513 9.05 -18.10 16.84
N ARG A 514 8.45 -18.89 15.94
CA ARG A 514 8.02 -20.25 16.24
C ARG A 514 9.21 -21.14 16.59
N ASN A 515 10.29 -21.08 15.82
CA ASN A 515 11.52 -21.82 16.13
C ASN A 515 12.12 -21.40 17.49
N GLY A 516 12.14 -20.09 17.78
CA GLY A 516 12.59 -19.60 19.09
C GLY A 516 11.71 -20.08 20.25
N PHE A 517 10.40 -20.10 20.05
CA PHE A 517 9.46 -20.68 21.02
C PHE A 517 9.64 -22.18 21.19
N ASP A 518 9.79 -22.96 20.10
CA ASP A 518 9.96 -24.40 20.17
C ASP A 518 11.27 -24.79 20.88
N GLN A 519 12.35 -24.04 20.65
CA GLN A 519 13.60 -24.20 21.38
C GLN A 519 13.41 -23.90 22.88
N TRP A 520 12.84 -22.75 23.22
CA TRP A 520 12.57 -22.36 24.60
C TRP A 520 11.62 -23.36 25.31
N ARG A 521 10.58 -23.84 24.62
CA ARG A 521 9.64 -24.84 25.15
C ARG A 521 10.35 -26.17 25.42
N GLY A 522 11.31 -26.55 24.59
CA GLY A 522 12.18 -27.69 24.83
C GLY A 522 13.00 -27.55 26.13
N ASP A 523 13.54 -26.37 26.38
CA ASP A 523 14.33 -26.05 27.57
C ASP A 523 13.46 -26.01 28.83
N TYR A 524 12.29 -25.38 28.73
CA TYR A 524 11.26 -25.38 29.77
C TYR A 524 10.82 -26.81 30.12
N ARG A 525 10.48 -27.63 29.12
CA ARG A 525 10.03 -29.02 29.31
C ARG A 525 11.09 -29.87 30.01
N ARG A 526 12.36 -29.77 29.61
CA ARG A 526 13.45 -30.50 30.29
C ARG A 526 13.57 -30.10 31.76
N THR A 527 13.50 -28.81 32.04
CA THR A 527 13.58 -28.27 33.40
C THR A 527 12.38 -28.72 34.24
N TYR A 528 11.17 -28.61 33.69
CA TYR A 528 9.94 -29.05 34.34
C TYR A 528 9.94 -30.54 34.66
N ILE A 529 10.29 -31.40 33.69
CA ILE A 529 10.32 -32.85 33.90
C ILE A 529 11.32 -33.22 34.99
N SER A 530 12.51 -32.59 35.01
CA SER A 530 13.51 -32.82 36.04
C SER A 530 13.01 -32.41 37.44
N MET A 531 12.41 -31.23 37.57
CA MET A 531 11.83 -30.77 38.83
C MET A 531 10.67 -31.68 39.28
N HIS A 532 9.78 -32.05 38.36
CA HIS A 532 8.65 -32.94 38.64
C HIS A 532 9.12 -34.32 39.10
N ALA A 533 10.13 -34.91 38.43
CA ALA A 533 10.71 -36.19 38.81
C ALA A 533 11.36 -36.13 40.20
N ALA A 534 12.13 -35.07 40.48
CA ALA A 534 12.72 -34.85 41.79
C ALA A 534 11.67 -34.71 42.89
N ARG A 535 10.58 -33.98 42.61
CA ARG A 535 9.45 -33.83 43.55
C ARG A 535 8.76 -35.16 43.82
N ARG A 536 8.45 -35.93 42.76
CA ARG A 536 7.84 -37.26 42.89
C ARG A 536 8.71 -38.19 43.73
N ALA A 537 10.01 -38.26 43.45
CA ALA A 537 10.95 -39.09 44.20
C ALA A 537 10.99 -38.73 45.70
N GLN A 538 10.91 -37.43 46.03
CA GLN A 538 10.83 -37.00 47.42
C GLN A 538 9.50 -37.35 48.07
N ASP A 539 8.38 -37.19 47.36
CA ASP A 539 7.06 -37.55 47.88
C ASP A 539 6.96 -39.07 48.10
N GLU A 540 7.54 -39.88 47.20
CA GLU A 540 7.70 -41.32 47.37
C GLU A 540 8.56 -41.68 48.60
N GLU A 541 9.72 -41.03 48.79
CA GLU A 541 10.57 -41.23 49.96
C GLU A 541 9.82 -40.87 51.27
N ARG A 542 9.13 -39.73 51.28
CA ARG A 542 8.32 -39.27 52.40
C ARG A 542 7.18 -40.23 52.72
N GLN A 543 6.47 -40.71 51.70
CA GLN A 543 5.42 -41.71 51.83
C GLN A 543 5.97 -43.03 52.40
N GLN A 544 7.16 -43.47 51.97
CA GLN A 544 7.83 -44.64 52.54
C GLN A 544 8.24 -44.45 54.00
N ARG A 545 8.71 -43.25 54.38
CA ARG A 545 9.07 -42.94 55.78
C ARG A 545 7.83 -42.93 56.67
N MET A 546 6.73 -42.32 56.20
CA MET A 546 5.45 -42.32 56.91
C MET A 546 4.86 -43.73 57.04
N SER A 547 4.89 -44.53 55.97
CA SER A 547 4.34 -45.89 56.01
C SER A 547 5.07 -46.81 57.00
N ARG A 548 6.37 -46.58 57.27
CA ARG A 548 7.09 -47.26 58.35
C ARG A 548 6.67 -46.77 59.74
N ALA A 549 6.38 -45.49 59.88
CA ALA A 549 5.96 -44.88 61.15
C ALA A 549 4.57 -45.36 61.62
N ILE A 550 3.74 -45.95 60.75
CA ILE A 550 2.41 -46.45 61.14
C ILE A 550 2.45 -47.45 62.29
N VAL A 551 3.47 -48.31 62.33
CA VAL A 551 3.65 -49.31 63.41
C VAL A 551 3.95 -48.62 64.73
N GLN A 552 4.78 -47.57 64.68
CA GLN A 552 5.16 -46.76 65.84
C GLN A 552 3.98 -45.91 66.37
N VAL A 553 3.14 -45.38 65.49
CA VAL A 553 1.90 -44.68 65.86
C VAL A 553 0.93 -45.65 66.56
N ALA A 554 0.74 -46.85 66.03
CA ALA A 554 -0.08 -47.89 66.67
C ALA A 554 0.45 -48.30 68.05
N ALA A 555 1.78 -48.36 68.21
CA ALA A 555 2.42 -48.64 69.49
C ALA A 555 2.16 -47.56 70.56
N ILE A 556 2.18 -46.28 70.19
CA ILE A 556 1.83 -45.17 71.11
C ILE A 556 0.39 -45.31 71.60
N GLU A 557 -0.55 -45.63 70.70
CA GLU A 557 -1.94 -45.86 71.08
C GLU A 557 -2.07 -47.06 72.02
N GLY A 558 -1.33 -48.14 71.75
CA GLY A 558 -1.24 -49.32 72.60
C GLY A 558 -0.74 -49.01 74.02
N PHE A 559 0.39 -48.31 74.14
CA PHE A 559 0.95 -47.89 75.44
C PHE A 559 0.03 -46.93 76.19
N GLY A 560 -0.67 -46.03 75.48
CA GLY A 560 -1.63 -45.09 76.08
C GLY A 560 -2.84 -45.76 76.73
N ARG A 561 -3.12 -47.03 76.43
CA ARG A 561 -4.19 -47.85 77.03
C ARG A 561 -3.75 -48.62 78.28
N ILE A 562 -2.53 -48.40 78.77
CA ILE A 562 -1.97 -49.03 79.98
C ILE A 562 -1.89 -47.95 81.08
N PRO A 563 -2.85 -47.91 82.03
CA PRO A 563 -2.90 -46.88 83.08
C PRO A 563 -1.62 -46.79 83.92
N GLU A 564 -0.96 -47.92 84.14
CA GLU A 564 0.20 -48.11 85.02
C GLU A 564 1.47 -47.45 84.47
N LEU A 565 1.52 -47.16 83.16
CA LEU A 565 2.61 -46.40 82.50
C LEU A 565 2.40 -44.87 82.57
N GLY A 566 1.39 -44.41 83.32
CA GLY A 566 1.07 -43.00 83.51
C GLY A 566 0.17 -42.41 82.41
N PRO A 567 -0.04 -41.08 82.40
CA PRO A 567 -0.98 -40.47 81.46
C PRO A 567 -0.52 -40.64 80.02
N ALA A 568 -1.49 -40.92 79.14
CA ALA A 568 -1.27 -41.06 77.70
C ALA A 568 -0.66 -39.78 77.09
N GLN A 569 0.47 -39.95 76.40
CA GLN A 569 1.21 -38.93 75.67
C GLN A 569 0.97 -39.07 74.16
N GLY A 570 1.04 -37.95 73.42
CA GLY A 570 0.97 -37.94 71.95
C GLY A 570 -0.40 -38.21 71.35
N ARG A 571 -1.50 -37.79 72.00
CA ARG A 571 -2.88 -38.05 71.53
C ARG A 571 -3.21 -37.42 70.17
N ASP A 572 -2.49 -36.39 69.77
CA ASP A 572 -2.62 -35.69 68.50
C ASP A 572 -1.74 -36.28 67.38
N LEU A 573 -0.77 -37.14 67.72
CA LEU A 573 0.16 -37.72 66.74
C LEU A 573 -0.54 -38.66 65.74
N THR A 574 -1.59 -39.36 66.14
CA THR A 574 -2.38 -40.22 65.25
C THR A 574 -3.17 -39.38 64.24
N GLN A 575 -3.85 -38.32 64.70
CA GLN A 575 -4.57 -37.42 63.80
C GLN A 575 -3.62 -36.72 62.83
N ARG A 576 -2.47 -36.24 63.33
CA ARG A 576 -1.43 -35.61 62.48
C ARG A 576 -0.81 -36.60 61.49
N TYR A 577 -0.71 -37.89 61.83
CA TYR A 577 -0.31 -38.92 60.89
C TYR A 577 -1.26 -38.98 59.70
N ASP A 578 -2.56 -39.12 59.95
CA ASP A 578 -3.59 -39.25 58.91
C ASP A 578 -3.63 -37.99 58.04
N GLU A 579 -3.55 -36.80 58.66
CA GLU A 579 -3.51 -35.52 57.95
C GLU A 579 -2.26 -35.37 57.05
N LEU A 580 -1.09 -35.85 57.49
CA LEU A 580 0.14 -35.84 56.71
C LEU A 580 0.11 -36.89 55.60
N ALA A 581 -0.36 -38.11 55.88
CA ALA A 581 -0.43 -39.20 54.93
C ALA A 581 -1.36 -38.87 53.75
N LEU A 582 -2.50 -38.22 53.99
CA LEU A 582 -3.43 -37.76 52.95
C LEU A 582 -2.84 -36.72 51.99
N ARG A 583 -1.78 -36.00 52.39
CA ARG A 583 -1.14 -34.97 51.55
C ARG A 583 0.05 -35.49 50.76
N LEU A 584 0.47 -36.74 50.99
CA LEU A 584 1.70 -37.33 50.44
C LEU A 584 1.42 -38.32 49.30
N GLU A 585 0.44 -38.04 48.45
CA GLU A 585 0.20 -38.85 47.25
C GLU A 585 1.11 -38.40 46.09
N PRO A 586 2.11 -39.21 45.68
CA PRO A 586 2.96 -38.86 44.55
C PRO A 586 2.16 -38.86 43.25
N CYS A 587 2.53 -37.96 42.34
CA CYS A 587 1.89 -37.89 41.03
C CYS A 587 2.09 -39.21 40.24
N PRO A 588 1.02 -39.85 39.73
CA PRO A 588 1.07 -41.12 39.01
C PRO A 588 1.75 -41.03 37.63
N PHE A 589 1.85 -39.84 37.03
CA PHE A 589 2.46 -39.67 35.71
C PHE A 589 3.97 -39.71 35.79
N LEU A 590 4.59 -40.58 34.97
CA LEU A 590 6.03 -40.66 34.79
C LEU A 590 6.52 -39.59 33.79
N GLU A 591 7.84 -39.43 33.70
CA GLU A 591 8.48 -38.40 32.86
C GLU A 591 8.06 -38.47 31.38
N HIS A 592 7.80 -39.68 30.89
CA HIS A 592 7.44 -39.96 29.50
C HIS A 592 5.95 -39.72 29.23
N ASP A 593 5.12 -39.72 30.26
CA ASP A 593 3.67 -39.52 30.15
C ASP A 593 3.29 -38.03 30.14
N ILE A 594 4.26 -37.15 30.46
CA ILE A 594 4.08 -35.71 30.56
C ILE A 594 4.39 -35.05 29.20
N SER A 595 3.33 -34.70 28.48
CA SER A 595 3.39 -34.08 27.15
C SER A 595 3.97 -32.65 27.17
N LEU A 596 3.36 -31.75 27.95
CA LEU A 596 3.67 -30.31 28.01
C LEU A 596 3.68 -29.60 26.64
N ILE A 597 3.05 -30.19 25.63
CA ILE A 597 3.01 -29.60 24.28
C ILE A 597 2.04 -28.40 24.27
N ASN A 598 0.84 -28.57 24.86
CA ASN A 598 -0.23 -27.57 24.81
C ASN A 598 -0.33 -26.73 26.09
N HIS A 599 0.08 -27.28 27.23
CA HIS A 599 0.01 -26.62 28.53
C HIS A 599 1.36 -26.72 29.26
N PRO A 600 1.76 -25.70 30.05
CA PRO A 600 3.07 -25.66 30.72
C PRO A 600 3.12 -26.41 32.06
N SER A 601 2.06 -27.15 32.43
CA SER A 601 1.98 -27.93 33.67
C SER A 601 1.43 -29.34 33.41
N CYS A 602 1.70 -30.25 34.34
CA CYS A 602 1.18 -31.61 34.34
C CYS A 602 -0.34 -31.60 34.54
N GLU A 603 -1.07 -32.30 33.67
CA GLU A 603 -2.54 -32.35 33.70
C GLU A 603 -3.09 -33.03 34.97
N ASN A 604 -2.28 -33.88 35.64
CA ASN A 604 -2.72 -34.59 36.84
C ASN A 604 -2.45 -33.80 38.13
N CYS A 605 -1.22 -33.33 38.34
CA CYS A 605 -0.86 -32.67 39.61
C CYS A 605 -0.95 -31.13 39.55
N GLY A 606 -1.00 -30.52 38.36
CA GLY A 606 -1.10 -29.06 38.19
C GLY A 606 0.11 -28.25 38.68
N VAL A 607 1.14 -28.90 39.23
CA VAL A 607 2.33 -28.25 39.80
C VAL A 607 3.04 -27.45 38.71
N SER A 608 3.47 -26.23 39.03
CA SER A 608 4.25 -25.35 38.15
C SER A 608 5.69 -25.19 38.63
N LEU A 609 6.58 -24.59 37.83
CA LEU A 609 7.96 -24.31 38.25
C LEU A 609 8.05 -23.23 39.35
N SER A 610 6.97 -22.48 39.61
CA SER A 610 6.88 -21.52 40.73
C SER A 610 6.47 -22.19 42.04
N SER A 611 5.90 -23.39 41.96
CA SER A 611 5.35 -24.09 43.11
C SER A 611 6.48 -24.44 44.08
N PRO A 612 6.49 -23.88 45.31
CA PRO A 612 7.51 -24.23 46.28
C PRO A 612 7.44 -25.72 46.58
N MET A 613 8.60 -26.32 46.82
CA MET A 613 8.65 -27.64 47.42
C MET A 613 8.07 -27.53 48.83
N GLU A 614 6.95 -28.20 49.07
CA GLU A 614 6.39 -28.24 50.42
C GLU A 614 7.41 -28.89 51.35
N ARG A 615 7.89 -28.11 52.32
CA ARG A 615 8.61 -28.65 53.46
C ARG A 615 7.58 -29.27 54.38
N SER A 616 7.15 -30.50 54.10
CA SER A 616 6.39 -31.25 55.10
C SER A 616 7.33 -31.49 56.29
N ASP A 617 6.93 -31.08 57.49
CA ASP A 617 7.70 -31.30 58.73
C ASP A 617 7.61 -32.76 59.20
N ILE A 618 7.85 -33.69 58.27
CA ILE A 618 7.91 -35.13 58.54
C ILE A 618 9.08 -35.43 59.47
N ASP A 619 10.20 -34.73 59.30
CA ASP A 619 11.35 -34.88 60.20
C ASP A 619 11.00 -34.46 61.63
N GLY A 620 10.32 -33.31 61.81
CA GLY A 620 9.84 -32.89 63.13
C GLY A 620 8.79 -33.84 63.71
N TYR A 621 7.85 -34.31 62.88
CA TYR A 621 6.85 -35.29 63.29
C TYR A 621 7.48 -36.63 63.73
N LEU A 622 8.42 -37.17 62.95
CA LEU A 622 9.11 -38.43 63.28
C LEU A 622 9.98 -38.28 64.53
N PHE A 623 10.62 -37.13 64.72
CA PHE A 623 11.37 -36.85 65.94
C PHE A 623 10.47 -36.80 67.19
N GLU A 624 9.31 -36.15 67.06
CA GLU A 624 8.30 -36.11 68.13
C GLU A 624 7.76 -37.51 68.46
N LEU A 625 7.48 -38.32 67.42
CA LEU A 625 7.05 -39.71 67.54
C LEU A 625 8.07 -40.55 68.31
N GLU A 626 9.35 -40.47 67.93
CA GLU A 626 10.44 -41.19 68.59
C GLU A 626 10.65 -40.75 70.04
N SER A 627 10.54 -39.45 70.32
CA SER A 627 10.62 -38.89 71.67
C SER A 627 9.53 -39.45 72.59
N VAL A 628 8.28 -39.52 72.10
CA VAL A 628 7.15 -40.07 72.85
C VAL A 628 7.36 -41.57 73.13
N LEU A 629 7.78 -42.35 72.13
CA LEU A 629 8.11 -43.77 72.31
C LEU A 629 9.24 -43.99 73.32
N SER A 630 10.32 -43.20 73.23
CA SER A 630 11.43 -43.26 74.19
C SER A 630 10.97 -42.95 75.62
N SER A 631 10.03 -42.00 75.79
CA SER A 631 9.42 -41.75 77.09
C SER A 631 8.65 -42.95 77.62
N TYR A 632 7.85 -43.64 76.80
CA TYR A 632 7.13 -44.85 77.23
C TYR A 632 8.10 -45.97 77.61
N ASN A 633 9.14 -46.22 76.81
CA ASN A 633 10.16 -47.23 77.11
C ASN A 633 10.92 -46.93 78.41
N ARG A 634 11.22 -45.66 78.71
CA ARG A 634 11.82 -45.26 79.99
C ARG A 634 10.88 -45.52 81.17
N ARG A 635 9.59 -45.23 81.03
CA ARG A 635 8.59 -45.51 82.07
C ARG A 635 8.46 -47.00 82.30
N LEU A 636 8.34 -47.79 81.25
CA LEU A 636 8.29 -49.26 81.31
C LEU A 636 9.54 -49.83 81.99
N SER A 637 10.73 -49.37 81.58
CA SER A 637 12.01 -49.78 82.20
C SER A 637 12.07 -49.41 83.69
N SER A 638 11.59 -48.22 84.07
CA SER A 638 11.55 -47.80 85.48
C SER A 638 10.56 -48.61 86.32
N VAL A 639 9.47 -49.10 85.73
CA VAL A 639 8.54 -50.02 86.43
C VAL A 639 9.21 -51.40 86.56
N ALA A 640 9.76 -51.95 85.47
CA ALA A 640 10.44 -53.25 85.49
C ALA A 640 11.61 -53.29 86.49
N VAL A 641 12.41 -52.23 86.60
CA VAL A 641 13.50 -52.13 87.60
C VAL A 641 12.96 -52.09 89.03
N ARG A 642 11.83 -51.41 89.29
CA ARG A 642 11.20 -51.39 90.62
C ARG A 642 10.72 -52.79 91.02
N GLU A 643 10.09 -53.51 90.10
CA GLU A 643 9.64 -54.89 90.34
C GLU A 643 10.80 -55.86 90.57
N ALA A 644 11.87 -55.73 89.79
CA ALA A 644 13.10 -56.52 89.97
C ALA A 644 13.73 -56.32 91.37
N LEU A 645 13.74 -55.08 91.87
CA LEU A 645 14.25 -54.74 93.20
C LEU A 645 13.32 -55.18 94.33
N ALA A 646 12.00 -55.22 94.09
CA ALA A 646 11.00 -55.66 95.07
C ALA A 646 10.95 -57.20 95.21
N GLY A 647 11.54 -57.95 94.27
CA GLY A 647 11.56 -59.42 94.27
C GLY A 647 10.19 -60.07 94.04
N ARG A 648 9.23 -59.32 93.48
CA ARG A 648 7.88 -59.79 93.18
C ARG A 648 7.84 -60.33 91.74
N HIS A 649 7.15 -61.46 91.54
CA HIS A 649 6.92 -62.10 90.24
C HIS A 649 8.18 -62.42 89.37
N PRO A 650 9.12 -63.26 89.86
CA PRO A 650 10.36 -63.58 89.14
C PRO A 650 10.13 -64.24 87.77
N ASP A 651 9.06 -65.01 87.62
CA ASP A 651 8.74 -65.72 86.37
C ASP A 651 8.25 -64.77 85.26
N GLN A 652 7.44 -63.75 85.60
CA GLN A 652 6.97 -62.76 84.63
C GLN A 652 8.07 -61.75 84.26
N LEU A 653 8.93 -61.38 85.22
CA LEU A 653 10.12 -60.58 84.95
C LEU A 653 11.10 -61.34 84.04
N SER A 654 11.29 -62.65 84.25
CA SER A 654 12.11 -63.48 83.37
C SER A 654 11.54 -63.54 81.96
N LYS A 655 10.21 -63.69 81.80
CA LYS A 655 9.55 -63.62 80.48
C LYS A 655 9.68 -62.25 79.80
N LEU A 656 9.58 -61.15 80.55
CA LEU A 656 9.79 -59.80 80.01
C LEU A 656 11.26 -59.60 79.59
N LEU A 657 12.22 -60.16 80.33
CA LEU A 657 13.65 -60.16 79.96
C LEU A 657 13.95 -61.08 78.77
N GLU A 658 13.27 -62.22 78.63
CA GLU A 658 13.37 -63.08 77.44
C GLU A 658 12.77 -62.39 76.21
N LEU A 659 11.61 -61.74 76.36
CA LEU A 659 10.97 -60.96 75.31
C LEU A 659 11.83 -59.76 74.90
N ARG A 660 12.51 -59.15 75.86
CA ARG A 660 13.53 -58.11 75.66
C ARG A 660 14.79 -58.61 74.96
N ASP A 661 15.28 -59.78 75.32
CA ASP A 661 16.49 -60.34 74.73
C ASP A 661 16.21 -60.87 73.31
N ALA A 662 14.95 -61.24 73.04
CA ALA A 662 14.45 -61.58 71.71
C ALA A 662 14.16 -60.34 70.85
N ALA A 663 13.70 -59.25 71.46
CA ALA A 663 13.42 -57.96 70.83
C ALA A 663 14.09 -56.86 71.65
N ASP A 664 15.27 -56.41 71.20
CA ASP A 664 16.06 -55.32 71.80
C ASP A 664 15.14 -54.23 72.42
N LEU A 665 15.42 -53.74 73.64
CA LEU A 665 14.52 -52.82 74.40
C LEU A 665 14.04 -51.62 73.56
N SER A 666 14.89 -51.18 72.65
CA SER A 666 14.67 -50.07 71.73
C SER A 666 13.67 -50.41 70.62
N ALA A 667 13.57 -51.69 70.26
CA ALA A 667 12.74 -52.26 69.20
C ALA A 667 11.43 -52.89 69.72
N LEU A 668 11.18 -52.90 71.03
CA LEU A 668 9.90 -53.37 71.61
C LEU A 668 8.69 -52.66 70.95
N SER A 669 8.84 -51.38 70.63
CA SER A 669 7.81 -50.58 69.96
C SER A 669 7.43 -51.09 68.56
N GLU A 670 8.31 -51.84 67.88
CA GLU A 670 8.08 -52.36 66.54
C GLU A 670 7.37 -53.73 66.55
N HIS A 671 7.24 -54.35 67.75
CA HIS A 671 6.70 -55.69 67.94
C HIS A 671 5.53 -55.75 68.95
N LEU A 672 4.93 -54.61 69.29
CA LEU A 672 3.75 -54.50 70.15
C LEU A 672 2.46 -54.97 69.45
N GLY A 673 2.30 -56.29 69.34
CA GLY A 673 1.00 -56.91 69.05
C GLY A 673 0.06 -56.87 70.26
N ALA A 674 -1.22 -57.20 70.04
CA ALA A 674 -2.24 -57.26 71.09
C ALA A 674 -1.80 -58.17 72.26
N ASP A 675 -1.21 -59.33 71.96
CA ASP A 675 -0.74 -60.29 72.95
C ASP A 675 0.38 -59.72 73.85
N VAL A 676 1.24 -58.86 73.29
CA VAL A 676 2.33 -58.20 74.04
C VAL A 676 1.78 -57.08 74.90
N ILE A 677 0.80 -56.31 74.41
CA ILE A 677 0.11 -55.28 75.19
C ILE A 677 -0.64 -55.90 76.38
N ASP A 678 -1.35 -57.00 76.16
CA ASP A 678 -2.07 -57.69 77.22
C ASP A 678 -1.11 -58.31 78.25
N PHE A 679 -0.01 -58.93 77.79
CA PHE A 679 1.06 -59.37 78.70
C PHE A 679 1.65 -58.23 79.52
N LEU A 680 1.94 -57.07 78.90
CA LEU A 680 2.47 -55.90 79.60
C LEU A 680 1.45 -55.36 80.62
N ARG A 681 0.16 -55.34 80.28
CA ARG A 681 -0.91 -54.96 81.21
C ARG A 681 -1.00 -55.93 82.39
N GLU A 682 -0.94 -57.23 82.15
CA GLU A 682 -0.94 -58.25 83.21
C GLU A 682 0.29 -58.15 84.13
N PHE A 683 1.47 -57.93 83.55
CA PHE A 683 2.71 -57.73 84.30
C PHE A 683 2.66 -56.47 85.17
N LEU A 684 2.15 -55.36 84.63
CA LEU A 684 2.07 -54.09 85.34
C LEU A 684 0.94 -54.06 86.37
N ALA A 685 -0.19 -54.71 86.12
CA ALA A 685 -1.30 -54.83 87.08
C ALA A 685 -0.96 -55.72 88.28
N ALA A 686 -0.01 -56.66 88.13
CA ALA A 686 0.53 -57.46 89.23
C ALA A 686 1.57 -56.71 90.09
N SER A 687 1.94 -55.47 89.70
CA SER A 687 2.95 -54.63 90.35
C SER A 687 2.38 -53.63 91.37
N GLU A 688 1.05 -53.47 91.44
CA GLU A 688 0.33 -52.77 92.51
C GLU A 688 0.10 -53.69 93.72
#